data_AF-A0A1M5R9J4-F1
#
_entry.id   AF-A0A1M5R9J4-F1
#
_cell.length_a   1.000
_cell.length_b   1.000
_cell.length_c   1.000
_cell.angle_alpha   90.00
_cell.angle_beta   90.00
_cell.angle_gamma   90.00
#
_symmetry.space_group_name_H-M   'P 1'
#
loop_
_entity.id
_entity.type
_entity.pdbx_description
1 polymer ?
#
loop_
_entity_poly.entity_id
_entity_poly.type
_entity_poly.pdbx_seq_one_letter_code
_entity_poly.pdbx_strand_id
1 'polypeptide(L)'
;MTSLPRLLPAAASLALLLSVTLPAQAVFLATDKPAPASVDLRPGVLQPAAAQLAAVSALGGHATWNRFGTVHSLVRHGGYLATGLAGTPVEAARTFIKTHRDLFKLSAAAVDQLELVNDGITPGSAGHAVLFRQRFGGMRVSHDGLITVGIAGGKVYYVSSSSAGDQPLPAAPRLTAGQAWLAAADDINRRVSPSAIRSITDTVQGKGWNLLRVAGFADVQRARLVAMPMPLGGVVPAYETIVLDSIAGVPMAYVHFIDARSGAVLRRENRLYNQSAGATPTPFTGSLPDDGSCAERADFDVAAGNASISVVASAINVGNDININLYTGGKLVATTDLLTSPEALNYAPPGGVAAGTYQVEICSFDGAAPLPPTNYAGLFTASTTAAPGTGSLLPYPPKWSWFAGTPTQDYSDTDNRVLGCWQNTVNGSPVAGCGLELNNIAARAPWDIIPALGLPSFTTIGNAAVTAQAWLSPLTPAENIRPVSTTREYVYPFTNVWHNSQCSPTNLVPGGNDIDAVVAHLFATHNRMHDWSYFLGWTERNYNMQLDNFGLTDPTVANDPEIGNAQAGAITGAPGTPTFALLTGRDNANQIALQDGVPGITNQYLFQPIGGVIYAPCADGDLDMGIVGHEYTHATSNRMIGGPDQSIGGHQGGAMGESWSDLAATEYQLEYGFLPQAGTDDTALGSYATGNKQRGIRDFSLEDNPLNYSNVGFDTPGPEVHSDGEIWNAVQWQLRKAFIDEYNGRFPVGDAARQKDCADGKFLADACPGNRRWIQLVYDSFLLMPAAPSMLDARDAMLAADMARFGGANQKLMWKVFAQRGMGEDAYSVDGEDTAPIAHFGSPLESAQTTLRFATRAGDESNAAITNAKLYVGQFSMRSRPIADTDPATVIDTTSDITRLATQNLGDTATLVPGTYDFIVVAPGYGIHRFSRVLSAGTFDFTVTLPTNWASLSKTASVVTTATDEANIALKDTVIDDSEETGARIGDNGLVAGAYAIVKLAGGSHRISSVNVSTAAGPNNPGRFTALRAFELLACSGSCDTPDAFTKVIYTSPADAFPSFLIRPVQNDLFIKSFSFAPVDATHLMLKVVSSQCTGNPLFAGEQDADPLNDTDCATAAALTDPTDPTQLITPPPAPGSVVRLTDLQVFSAAPSATGTPPASGGGGGSDGSASTGGGGGGGAVGGVTLLSLMLAGLLRRRRAAEAR
;
A
#
# COMPACT_ATOMS: atom_id res chain seq x y z
N MET A 1 -44.45 -17.02 -55.62
CA MET A 1 -44.65 -18.24 -56.45
C MET A 1 -43.75 -19.31 -55.85
N THR A 2 -44.30 -20.23 -55.03
CA THR A 2 -44.73 -21.61 -55.41
C THR A 2 -43.56 -22.55 -55.71
N SER A 3 -43.43 -23.76 -55.13
CA SER A 3 -44.25 -24.45 -54.09
C SER A 3 -43.59 -25.77 -53.62
N LEU A 4 -43.94 -26.26 -52.42
CA LEU A 4 -43.64 -27.63 -51.93
C LEU A 4 -44.39 -28.72 -52.74
N PRO A 5 -43.90 -29.99 -52.77
CA PRO A 5 -44.28 -31.05 -51.80
C PRO A 5 -43.07 -31.82 -51.22
N ARG A 6 -43.00 -32.26 -49.95
CA ARG A 6 -43.84 -33.23 -49.17
C ARG A 6 -43.74 -34.71 -49.60
N LEU A 7 -43.27 -35.57 -48.69
CA LEU A 7 -44.03 -36.74 -48.15
C LEU A 7 -43.34 -37.38 -46.91
N LEU A 8 -44.14 -38.03 -46.07
CA LEU A 8 -43.79 -38.67 -44.76
C LEU A 8 -44.86 -39.75 -44.44
N PRO A 9 -44.50 -40.88 -43.79
CA PRO A 9 -44.97 -41.17 -42.40
C PRO A 9 -43.82 -41.76 -41.51
N ALA A 10 -43.76 -41.60 -40.18
CA ALA A 10 -44.65 -42.03 -39.08
C ALA A 10 -44.65 -43.58 -38.87
N ALA A 11 -44.69 -44.18 -37.66
CA ALA A 11 -45.06 -43.75 -36.29
C ALA A 11 -44.47 -44.77 -35.24
N ALA A 12 -44.56 -44.64 -33.89
CA ALA A 12 -44.63 -43.51 -32.93
C ALA A 12 -44.68 -44.05 -31.45
N SER A 13 -44.66 -43.13 -30.46
CA SER A 13 -45.23 -43.25 -29.08
C SER A 13 -44.33 -43.72 -27.90
N LEU A 14 -44.47 -43.21 -26.66
CA LEU A 14 -45.06 -41.95 -26.12
C LEU A 14 -44.73 -41.76 -24.62
N ALA A 15 -44.36 -40.55 -24.18
CA ALA A 15 -44.52 -39.99 -22.80
C ALA A 15 -44.05 -38.52 -22.76
N LEU A 16 -44.78 -37.55 -23.32
CA LEU A 16 -45.81 -36.69 -22.68
C LEU A 16 -45.25 -35.58 -21.76
N LEU A 17 -45.57 -34.32 -22.07
CA LEU A 17 -45.18 -33.11 -21.31
C LEU A 17 -46.29 -32.61 -20.38
N LEU A 18 -45.90 -31.75 -19.43
CA LEU A 18 -46.69 -30.62 -18.96
C LEU A 18 -45.78 -29.39 -18.87
N SER A 19 -46.31 -28.20 -19.13
CA SER A 19 -45.52 -26.99 -19.40
C SER A 19 -46.10 -25.75 -18.72
N VAL A 20 -45.24 -24.94 -18.11
CA VAL A 20 -45.55 -23.61 -17.58
C VAL A 20 -44.53 -22.62 -18.15
N THR A 21 -45.01 -21.48 -18.64
CA THR A 21 -44.18 -20.43 -19.25
C THR A 21 -43.68 -19.44 -18.21
N LEU A 22 -42.37 -19.30 -18.05
CA LEU A 22 -41.77 -18.13 -17.41
C LEU A 22 -41.62 -17.00 -18.46
N PRO A 23 -41.93 -15.74 -18.13
CA PRO A 23 -41.71 -14.63 -19.04
C PRO A 23 -40.21 -14.34 -19.18
N ALA A 24 -39.78 -13.94 -20.38
CA ALA A 24 -38.40 -13.52 -20.60
C ALA A 24 -38.10 -12.24 -19.81
N GLN A 25 -37.27 -12.34 -18.77
CA GLN A 25 -36.61 -11.17 -18.20
C GLN A 25 -35.59 -10.66 -19.22
N ALA A 26 -35.58 -9.34 -19.44
CA ALA A 26 -34.64 -8.74 -20.37
C ALA A 26 -33.22 -8.80 -19.79
N VAL A 27 -32.32 -9.48 -20.49
CA VAL A 27 -30.87 -9.38 -20.22
C VAL A 27 -30.46 -7.94 -20.47
N PHE A 28 -30.21 -7.19 -19.40
CA PHE A 28 -29.55 -5.89 -19.49
C PHE A 28 -28.09 -6.15 -19.87
N LEU A 29 -27.81 -6.09 -21.17
CA LEU A 29 -26.45 -5.99 -21.70
C LEU A 29 -25.89 -4.60 -21.34
N ALA A 30 -25.42 -4.46 -20.11
CA ALA A 30 -24.48 -3.40 -19.76
C ALA A 30 -23.19 -3.68 -20.54
N THR A 31 -22.83 -2.76 -21.44
CA THR A 31 -21.57 -2.84 -22.20
C THR A 31 -20.49 -2.20 -21.36
N ASP A 32 -20.01 -2.94 -20.36
CA ASP A 32 -19.14 -2.38 -19.32
C ASP A 32 -17.76 -2.04 -19.86
N LYS A 33 -17.49 -0.74 -19.88
CA LYS A 33 -16.15 -0.17 -20.00
C LYS A 33 -15.43 -0.32 -18.65
N PRO A 34 -14.09 -0.31 -18.61
CA PRO A 34 -13.37 -0.32 -17.33
C PRO A 34 -13.78 0.89 -16.48
N ALA A 35 -13.87 0.68 -15.16
CA ALA A 35 -14.34 1.67 -14.22
C ALA A 35 -13.51 2.98 -14.33
N PRO A 36 -14.13 4.16 -14.52
CA PRO A 36 -13.38 5.38 -14.78
C PRO A 36 -12.39 5.71 -13.66
N ALA A 37 -11.10 5.85 -14.01
CA ALA A 37 -10.05 6.21 -13.07
C ALA A 37 -10.24 7.62 -12.47
N SER A 38 -9.56 7.88 -11.36
CA SER A 38 -9.40 9.24 -10.81
C SER A 38 -8.79 10.19 -11.85
N VAL A 39 -9.25 11.44 -11.90
CA VAL A 39 -8.75 12.48 -12.80
C VAL A 39 -9.02 13.87 -12.27
N ASP A 40 -8.03 14.76 -12.38
CA ASP A 40 -8.21 16.21 -12.20
C ASP A 40 -8.30 16.87 -13.58
N LEU A 41 -9.45 17.47 -13.89
CA LEU A 41 -9.72 18.13 -15.17
C LEU A 41 -9.55 19.65 -15.10
N ARG A 42 -9.02 20.19 -13.98
CA ARG A 42 -8.83 21.64 -13.79
C ARG A 42 -7.53 22.09 -14.47
N PRO A 43 -7.59 22.90 -15.55
CA PRO A 43 -6.44 23.15 -16.38
C PRO A 43 -5.44 24.14 -15.75
N GLY A 44 -4.16 23.85 -15.97
CA GLY A 44 -3.06 24.80 -15.86
C GLY A 44 -2.29 24.80 -14.55
N VAL A 45 -1.10 25.38 -14.61
CA VAL A 45 -0.15 25.56 -13.50
C VAL A 45 0.33 27.01 -13.53
N LEU A 46 0.28 27.68 -12.38
CA LEU A 46 0.87 29.00 -12.18
C LEU A 46 2.27 28.85 -11.58
N GLN A 47 3.25 29.54 -12.15
CA GLN A 47 4.61 29.62 -11.60
C GLN A 47 4.66 30.57 -10.38
N PRO A 48 5.62 30.40 -9.46
CA PRO A 48 5.87 31.35 -8.39
C PRO A 48 6.38 32.70 -8.93
N ALA A 49 5.97 33.79 -8.29
CA ALA A 49 6.50 35.12 -8.60
C ALA A 49 7.92 35.31 -8.04
N ALA A 50 8.75 36.11 -8.71
CA ALA A 50 10.11 36.42 -8.24
C ALA A 50 10.17 36.98 -6.81
N ALA A 51 9.12 37.70 -6.37
CA ALA A 51 8.99 38.17 -4.99
C ALA A 51 8.79 37.02 -3.97
N GLN A 52 8.11 35.94 -4.35
CA GLN A 52 7.94 34.76 -3.50
C GLN A 52 9.27 33.98 -3.38
N LEU A 53 9.99 33.80 -4.50
CA LEU A 53 11.34 33.22 -4.50
C LEU A 53 12.31 34.03 -3.61
N ALA A 54 12.29 35.36 -3.73
CA ALA A 54 13.08 36.25 -2.87
C ALA A 54 12.69 36.17 -1.39
N ALA A 55 11.41 36.00 -1.07
CA ALA A 55 10.94 35.83 0.31
C ALA A 55 11.36 34.48 0.92
N VAL A 56 11.37 33.39 0.15
CA VAL A 56 11.92 32.09 0.58
C VAL A 56 13.43 32.18 0.82
N SER A 57 14.16 32.84 -0.09
CA SER A 57 15.60 33.12 0.10
C SER A 57 15.88 33.97 1.34
N ALA A 58 15.05 34.99 1.62
CA ALA A 58 15.18 35.84 2.81
C ALA A 58 14.89 35.11 4.15
N LEU A 59 14.10 34.02 4.11
CA LEU A 59 13.92 33.11 5.25
C LEU A 59 15.12 32.15 5.42
N GLY A 60 16.00 32.04 4.42
CA GLY A 60 16.99 30.98 4.32
C GLY A 60 16.36 29.59 4.18
N GLY A 61 15.16 29.51 3.58
CA GLY A 61 14.38 28.28 3.45
C GLY A 61 14.52 27.62 2.08
N HIS A 62 14.10 26.36 2.01
CA HIS A 62 13.82 25.62 0.78
C HIS A 62 12.29 25.51 0.60
N ALA A 63 11.79 25.55 -0.63
CA ALA A 63 10.35 25.45 -0.90
C ALA A 63 10.01 24.81 -2.24
N THR A 64 9.08 23.85 -2.22
CA THR A 64 8.35 23.34 -3.39
C THR A 64 7.12 24.22 -3.64
N TRP A 65 6.55 24.18 -4.85
CA TRP A 65 5.47 25.08 -5.28
C TRP A 65 4.29 24.31 -5.83
N ASN A 66 3.08 24.65 -5.38
CA ASN A 66 1.87 24.01 -5.87
C ASN A 66 1.41 24.65 -7.18
N ARG A 67 0.44 24.03 -7.84
CA ARG A 67 -0.14 24.48 -9.12
C ARG A 67 -0.80 25.88 -9.13
N PHE A 68 -1.03 26.52 -7.99
CA PHE A 68 -1.43 27.93 -7.90
C PHE A 68 -0.24 28.89 -7.81
N GLY A 69 0.99 28.36 -7.85
CA GLY A 69 2.23 29.10 -7.67
C GLY A 69 2.36 29.67 -6.25
N THR A 70 1.79 29.00 -5.25
CA THR A 70 2.08 29.27 -3.84
C THR A 70 2.98 28.17 -3.29
N VAL A 71 3.53 28.37 -2.10
CA VAL A 71 4.26 27.31 -1.36
C VAL A 71 3.45 26.00 -1.34
N HIS A 72 4.14 24.87 -1.51
CA HIS A 72 3.62 23.51 -1.30
C HIS A 72 4.21 22.88 -0.04
N SER A 73 5.54 22.83 0.05
CA SER A 73 6.33 22.63 1.26
C SER A 73 7.25 23.83 1.44
N LEU A 74 7.51 24.24 2.68
CA LEU A 74 8.49 25.25 3.04
C LEU A 74 9.16 24.83 4.36
N VAL A 75 10.48 24.73 4.32
CA VAL A 75 11.31 24.26 5.44
C VAL A 75 12.60 25.09 5.54
N ARG A 76 13.24 25.06 6.71
CA ARG A 76 14.61 25.55 6.87
C ARG A 76 15.46 24.47 7.51
N HIS A 77 16.24 23.76 6.70
CA HIS A 77 17.11 22.67 7.17
C HIS A 77 18.06 23.15 8.28
N GLY A 78 18.15 22.37 9.37
CA GLY A 78 18.97 22.72 10.54
C GLY A 78 18.52 23.99 11.31
N GLY A 79 17.30 24.49 11.10
CA GLY A 79 16.85 25.74 11.68
C GLY A 79 15.33 25.92 11.77
N TYR A 80 14.91 27.18 11.86
CA TYR A 80 13.50 27.58 11.99
C TYR A 80 13.20 28.74 11.05
N LEU A 81 12.04 28.71 10.40
CA LEU A 81 11.56 29.75 9.48
C LEU A 81 11.26 31.05 10.23
N ALA A 82 10.72 30.94 11.45
CA ALA A 82 10.53 32.07 12.37
C ALA A 82 10.77 31.63 13.82
N THR A 83 11.11 32.57 14.69
CA THR A 83 11.33 32.36 16.12
C THR A 83 10.80 33.55 16.93
N GLY A 84 10.49 33.34 18.22
CA GLY A 84 10.02 34.40 19.11
C GLY A 84 8.58 34.87 18.85
N LEU A 85 7.77 34.06 18.16
CA LEU A 85 6.34 34.31 18.00
C LEU A 85 5.62 34.15 19.35
N ALA A 86 4.73 35.09 19.66
CA ALA A 86 3.96 35.12 20.90
C ALA A 86 2.53 34.62 20.70
N GLY A 87 1.86 34.28 21.81
CA GLY A 87 0.51 33.73 21.83
C GLY A 87 0.49 32.19 21.88
N THR A 88 -0.69 31.62 21.66
CA THR A 88 -0.91 30.18 21.45
C THR A 88 -0.28 29.71 20.13
N PRO A 89 -0.10 28.39 19.92
CA PRO A 89 0.36 27.84 18.64
C PRO A 89 -0.48 28.31 17.44
N VAL A 90 -1.80 28.36 17.59
CA VAL A 90 -2.74 28.86 16.58
C VAL A 90 -2.52 30.34 16.25
N GLU A 91 -2.32 31.19 17.26
CA GLU A 91 -2.04 32.62 17.07
C GLU A 91 -0.66 32.85 16.44
N ALA A 92 0.36 32.09 16.85
CA ALA A 92 1.70 32.12 16.28
C ALA A 92 1.69 31.69 14.81
N ALA A 93 1.01 30.58 14.48
CA ALA A 93 0.84 30.10 13.11
C ALA A 93 0.12 31.12 12.22
N ARG A 94 -1.00 31.68 12.67
CA ARG A 94 -1.72 32.73 11.94
C ARG A 94 -0.86 33.99 11.77
N THR A 95 -0.06 34.35 12.77
CA THR A 95 0.90 35.47 12.69
C THR A 95 2.00 35.23 11.65
N PHE A 96 2.54 34.01 11.56
CA PHE A 96 3.49 33.65 10.50
C PHE A 96 2.86 33.78 9.11
N ILE A 97 1.68 33.17 8.88
CA ILE A 97 0.98 33.27 7.60
C ILE A 97 0.68 34.74 7.26
N LYS A 98 0.28 35.58 8.23
CA LYS A 98 -0.03 37.00 8.01
C LYS A 98 1.21 37.85 7.66
N THR A 99 2.38 37.43 8.16
CA THR A 99 3.68 38.07 7.91
C THR A 99 4.25 37.67 6.55
N HIS A 100 4.12 36.39 6.16
CA HIS A 100 4.63 35.84 4.89
C HIS A 100 3.52 35.58 3.86
N ARG A 101 2.39 36.30 3.97
CA ARG A 101 1.15 36.06 3.21
C ARG A 101 1.31 36.00 1.70
N ASP A 102 2.30 36.72 1.17
CA ASP A 102 2.61 36.77 -0.26
C ASP A 102 3.10 35.40 -0.79
N LEU A 103 3.73 34.58 0.05
CA LEU A 103 4.08 33.18 -0.28
C LEU A 103 2.84 32.32 -0.57
N PHE A 104 1.74 32.60 0.13
CA PHE A 104 0.44 31.95 0.02
C PHE A 104 -0.52 32.69 -0.93
N LYS A 105 -0.08 33.82 -1.51
CA LYS A 105 -0.88 34.79 -2.29
C LYS A 105 -2.14 35.30 -1.55
N LEU A 106 -2.10 35.43 -0.23
CA LEU A 106 -3.23 35.86 0.61
C LEU A 106 -3.17 37.35 1.01
N SER A 107 -4.32 37.99 1.18
CA SER A 107 -4.43 39.27 1.89
C SER A 107 -4.50 39.08 3.40
N ALA A 108 -4.19 40.14 4.16
CA ALA A 108 -4.30 40.12 5.62
C ALA A 108 -5.71 39.77 6.12
N ALA A 109 -6.75 40.13 5.36
CA ALA A 109 -8.14 39.82 5.69
C ALA A 109 -8.49 38.34 5.43
N ALA A 110 -7.97 37.74 4.35
CA ALA A 110 -8.15 36.32 4.09
C ALA A 110 -7.45 35.45 5.16
N VAL A 111 -6.26 35.86 5.63
CA VAL A 111 -5.56 35.19 6.75
C VAL A 111 -6.36 35.27 8.06
N ASP A 112 -7.08 36.37 8.30
CA ASP A 112 -7.99 36.49 9.45
C ASP A 112 -9.26 35.63 9.31
N GLN A 113 -9.64 35.27 8.08
CA GLN A 113 -10.79 34.42 7.75
C GLN A 113 -10.47 32.92 7.64
N LEU A 114 -9.21 32.51 7.77
CA LEU A 114 -8.82 31.10 7.76
C LEU A 114 -9.49 30.33 8.91
N GLU A 115 -10.23 29.28 8.55
CA GLU A 115 -10.85 28.31 9.45
C GLU A 115 -9.75 27.46 10.10
N LEU A 116 -9.75 27.35 11.43
CA LEU A 116 -8.93 26.35 12.12
C LEU A 116 -9.62 24.99 11.95
N VAL A 117 -8.93 24.02 11.35
CA VAL A 117 -9.42 22.65 11.19
C VAL A 117 -8.91 21.79 12.35
N ASN A 118 -7.61 21.89 12.69
CA ASN A 118 -7.03 21.19 13.83
C ASN A 118 -5.81 21.94 14.41
N ASP A 119 -5.53 21.70 15.69
CA ASP A 119 -4.28 22.02 16.38
C ASP A 119 -3.62 20.67 16.76
N GLY A 120 -3.13 19.96 15.75
CA GLY A 120 -2.74 18.56 15.84
C GLY A 120 -1.49 18.36 16.69
N ILE A 121 -1.51 17.40 17.60
CA ILE A 121 -0.39 17.09 18.52
C ILE A 121 -0.25 15.58 18.70
N THR A 122 0.98 15.10 18.83
CA THR A 122 1.31 13.68 19.07
C THR A 122 1.84 13.46 20.50
N PRO A 123 1.70 12.24 21.08
CA PRO A 123 2.08 11.95 22.46
C PRO A 123 3.50 12.38 22.81
N GLY A 124 3.64 13.18 23.87
CA GLY A 124 4.93 13.68 24.37
C GLY A 124 5.64 14.70 23.47
N SER A 125 5.03 15.17 22.38
CA SER A 125 5.59 16.22 21.54
C SER A 125 5.33 17.61 22.12
N ALA A 126 6.24 18.55 21.86
CA ALA A 126 6.02 19.99 22.05
C ALA A 126 5.73 20.70 20.71
N GLY A 127 5.63 19.93 19.62
CA GLY A 127 5.27 20.38 18.28
C GLY A 127 3.76 20.28 18.04
N HIS A 128 3.21 21.35 17.48
CA HIS A 128 1.84 21.48 17.02
C HIS A 128 1.81 21.56 15.49
N ALA A 129 0.98 20.75 14.84
CA ALA A 129 0.65 20.85 13.42
C ALA A 129 -0.67 21.61 13.27
N VAL A 130 -0.58 22.94 13.16
CA VAL A 130 -1.77 23.81 13.08
C VAL A 130 -2.29 23.82 11.65
N LEU A 131 -3.42 23.14 11.41
CA LEU A 131 -4.06 23.02 10.11
C LEU A 131 -5.17 24.08 9.93
N PHE A 132 -5.02 24.91 8.90
CA PHE A 132 -6.00 25.91 8.47
C PHE A 132 -6.63 25.57 7.12
N ARG A 133 -7.84 26.10 6.90
CA ARG A 133 -8.62 25.99 5.65
C ARG A 133 -9.07 27.37 5.15
N GLN A 134 -8.98 27.58 3.84
CA GLN A 134 -9.59 28.71 3.14
C GLN A 134 -11.12 28.56 3.05
N ARG A 135 -11.82 29.69 3.17
CA ARG A 135 -13.25 29.83 2.85
C ARG A 135 -13.43 30.92 1.81
N PHE A 136 -14.34 30.73 0.87
CA PHE A 136 -14.65 31.72 -0.16
C PHE A 136 -16.10 32.19 0.01
N GLY A 137 -16.25 33.27 0.78
CA GLY A 137 -17.54 33.69 1.32
C GLY A 137 -18.02 32.68 2.37
N GLY A 138 -19.30 32.28 2.31
CA GLY A 138 -19.84 31.28 3.22
C GLY A 138 -19.33 29.85 2.97
N MET A 139 -18.86 29.53 1.76
CA MET A 139 -18.51 28.17 1.36
C MET A 139 -17.12 27.75 1.86
N ARG A 140 -17.04 26.54 2.42
CA ARG A 140 -15.78 25.85 2.70
C ARG A 140 -15.15 25.31 1.41
N VAL A 141 -13.83 25.22 1.39
CA VAL A 141 -13.08 24.39 0.44
C VAL A 141 -12.95 22.98 1.02
N SER A 142 -13.08 21.94 0.19
CA SER A 142 -12.79 20.55 0.59
C SER A 142 -11.52 20.00 -0.06
N HIS A 143 -11.19 20.44 -1.27
CA HIS A 143 -9.99 20.05 -1.99
C HIS A 143 -9.20 21.29 -2.43
N ASP A 144 -7.86 21.25 -2.32
CA ASP A 144 -6.97 22.41 -2.20
C ASP A 144 -7.31 23.29 -0.96
N GLY A 145 -6.71 24.48 -0.86
CA GLY A 145 -7.07 25.51 0.11
C GLY A 145 -6.63 25.27 1.55
N LEU A 146 -5.70 24.35 1.81
CA LEU A 146 -5.19 24.05 3.16
C LEU A 146 -3.82 24.70 3.43
N ILE A 147 -3.53 24.98 4.71
CA ILE A 147 -2.22 25.46 5.19
C ILE A 147 -1.92 24.82 6.54
N THR A 148 -0.91 23.96 6.61
CA THR A 148 -0.38 23.41 7.86
C THR A 148 0.85 24.20 8.29
N VAL A 149 0.93 24.58 9.57
CA VAL A 149 2.11 25.24 10.14
C VAL A 149 2.59 24.48 11.36
N GLY A 150 3.83 23.97 11.29
CA GLY A 150 4.52 23.32 12.39
C GLY A 150 5.07 24.35 13.39
N ILE A 151 4.47 24.43 14.59
CA ILE A 151 4.86 25.34 15.67
C ILE A 151 5.44 24.56 16.86
N ALA A 152 6.63 24.94 17.33
CA ALA A 152 7.18 24.44 18.60
C ALA A 152 7.77 25.60 19.41
N GLY A 153 7.24 25.87 20.60
CA GLY A 153 7.77 26.88 21.53
C GLY A 153 7.92 28.29 20.94
N GLY A 154 6.94 28.78 20.16
CA GLY A 154 7.00 30.08 19.49
C GLY A 154 7.94 30.15 18.29
N LYS A 155 8.30 28.99 17.71
CA LYS A 155 9.11 28.86 16.49
C LYS A 155 8.33 28.12 15.42
N VAL A 156 8.50 28.51 14.15
CA VAL A 156 7.98 27.79 12.98
C VAL A 156 9.08 26.88 12.45
N TYR A 157 8.88 25.56 12.49
CA TYR A 157 9.86 24.59 12.02
C TYR A 157 9.58 24.10 10.59
N TYR A 158 8.31 24.08 10.17
CA TYR A 158 7.86 23.60 8.85
C TYR A 158 6.51 24.20 8.45
N VAL A 159 6.22 24.22 7.15
CA VAL A 159 4.91 24.58 6.58
C VAL A 159 4.62 23.69 5.37
N SER A 160 3.38 23.24 5.23
CA SER A 160 2.85 22.70 3.97
C SER A 160 1.55 23.40 3.56
N SER A 161 1.22 23.40 2.27
CA SER A 161 0.04 24.12 1.77
C SER A 161 -0.46 23.70 0.39
N SER A 162 -1.78 23.76 0.23
CA SER A 162 -2.49 23.74 -1.05
C SER A 162 -3.23 25.06 -1.32
N SER A 163 -2.76 26.18 -0.73
CA SER A 163 -3.38 27.51 -0.85
C SER A 163 -3.63 27.88 -2.32
N ALA A 164 -4.85 28.31 -2.61
CA ALA A 164 -5.22 28.91 -3.89
C ALA A 164 -5.02 30.45 -3.91
N GLY A 165 -4.62 31.03 -2.78
CA GLY A 165 -4.50 32.49 -2.60
C GLY A 165 -5.84 33.21 -2.51
N ASP A 166 -5.78 34.54 -2.52
CA ASP A 166 -6.95 35.40 -2.65
C ASP A 166 -7.54 35.23 -4.05
N GLN A 167 -8.84 34.91 -4.11
CA GLN A 167 -9.57 34.71 -5.35
C GLN A 167 -10.90 35.45 -5.30
N PRO A 168 -11.46 35.88 -6.45
CA PRO A 168 -12.81 36.43 -6.50
C PRO A 168 -13.83 35.47 -5.90
N LEU A 169 -14.83 36.02 -5.21
CA LEU A 169 -15.93 35.20 -4.68
C LEU A 169 -16.60 34.41 -5.82
N PRO A 170 -16.85 33.10 -5.63
CA PRO A 170 -17.57 32.31 -6.62
C PRO A 170 -18.93 32.91 -6.94
N ALA A 171 -19.31 32.85 -8.22
CA ALA A 171 -20.66 33.19 -8.65
C ALA A 171 -21.71 32.29 -7.96
N ALA A 172 -22.97 32.71 -7.95
CA ALA A 172 -24.06 31.86 -7.46
C ALA A 172 -24.17 30.56 -8.27
N PRO A 173 -24.46 29.41 -7.63
CA PRO A 173 -24.76 28.17 -8.33
C PRO A 173 -26.03 28.33 -9.17
N ARG A 174 -26.12 27.55 -10.26
CA ARG A 174 -27.29 27.47 -11.16
C ARG A 174 -27.95 26.10 -11.13
N LEU A 175 -27.20 25.06 -10.75
CA LEU A 175 -27.69 23.71 -10.54
C LEU A 175 -28.09 23.50 -9.08
N THR A 176 -29.04 22.59 -8.87
CA THR A 176 -29.35 22.00 -7.56
C THR A 176 -28.41 20.83 -7.23
N ALA A 177 -28.34 20.45 -5.96
CA ALA A 177 -27.59 19.27 -5.51
C ALA A 177 -27.93 17.99 -6.28
N GLY A 178 -29.22 17.77 -6.58
CA GLY A 178 -29.68 16.64 -7.39
C GLY A 178 -29.23 16.71 -8.85
N GLN A 179 -29.26 17.90 -9.47
CA GLN A 179 -28.76 18.07 -10.85
C GLN A 179 -27.26 17.83 -10.97
N ALA A 180 -26.47 18.24 -9.96
CA ALA A 180 -25.04 17.98 -9.95
C ALA A 180 -24.73 16.49 -9.72
N TRP A 181 -25.43 15.83 -8.78
CA TRP A 181 -25.28 14.39 -8.56
C TRP A 181 -25.66 13.56 -9.80
N LEU A 182 -26.69 13.97 -10.56
CA LEU A 182 -27.04 13.34 -11.84
C LEU A 182 -25.94 13.45 -12.90
N ALA A 183 -25.17 14.55 -12.91
CA ALA A 183 -24.03 14.72 -13.81
C ALA A 183 -22.83 13.85 -13.39
N ALA A 184 -22.58 13.71 -12.08
CA ALA A 184 -21.58 12.79 -11.54
C ALA A 184 -21.91 11.31 -11.88
N ALA A 185 -23.19 10.94 -11.78
CA ALA A 185 -23.66 9.60 -12.15
C ALA A 185 -23.57 9.32 -13.66
N ASP A 186 -23.85 10.31 -14.53
CA ASP A 186 -23.69 10.17 -15.99
C ASP A 186 -22.20 10.03 -16.41
N ASP A 187 -21.28 10.73 -15.74
CA ASP A 187 -19.84 10.65 -15.97
C ASP A 187 -19.26 9.24 -15.68
N ILE A 188 -19.80 8.52 -14.70
CA ILE A 188 -19.47 7.10 -14.46
C ILE A 188 -20.38 6.13 -15.24
N ASN A 189 -21.07 6.61 -16.28
CA ASN A 189 -22.02 5.87 -17.13
C ASN A 189 -23.29 5.35 -16.42
N ARG A 190 -23.44 5.55 -15.11
CA ARG A 190 -24.58 5.11 -14.28
C ARG A 190 -25.78 6.06 -14.44
N ARG A 191 -26.34 6.11 -15.65
CA ARG A 191 -27.44 7.02 -16.02
C ARG A 191 -28.69 6.86 -15.17
N VAL A 192 -29.29 7.99 -14.80
CA VAL A 192 -30.48 8.07 -13.95
C VAL A 192 -31.47 9.10 -14.49
N SER A 193 -32.77 8.80 -14.48
CA SER A 193 -33.80 9.81 -14.74
C SER A 193 -33.90 10.80 -13.57
N PRO A 194 -34.06 12.12 -13.80
CA PRO A 194 -34.35 13.08 -12.73
C PRO A 194 -35.57 12.71 -11.87
N SER A 195 -36.54 12.00 -12.46
CA SER A 195 -37.73 11.49 -11.77
C SER A 195 -37.47 10.33 -10.78
N ALA A 196 -36.24 9.81 -10.72
CA ALA A 196 -35.86 8.76 -9.78
C ALA A 196 -35.48 9.30 -8.40
N ILE A 197 -35.15 10.60 -8.27
CA ILE A 197 -34.82 11.21 -6.98
C ILE A 197 -36.13 11.35 -6.18
N ARG A 198 -36.33 10.47 -5.19
CA ARG A 198 -37.60 10.36 -4.44
C ARG A 198 -37.70 11.37 -3.30
N SER A 199 -36.59 11.72 -2.68
CA SER A 199 -36.51 12.71 -1.60
C SER A 199 -35.14 13.34 -1.51
N ILE A 200 -35.08 14.62 -1.16
CA ILE A 200 -33.87 15.34 -0.75
C ILE A 200 -34.12 15.90 0.65
N THR A 201 -33.21 15.63 1.60
CA THR A 201 -33.32 16.15 2.97
C THR A 201 -32.01 16.82 3.41
N ASP A 202 -32.13 18.07 3.88
CA ASP A 202 -31.05 18.81 4.53
C ASP A 202 -31.01 18.42 6.02
N THR A 203 -30.49 17.22 6.27
CA THR A 203 -30.61 16.52 7.56
C THR A 203 -29.34 16.51 8.40
N VAL A 204 -28.21 17.05 7.89
CA VAL A 204 -26.94 17.14 8.61
C VAL A 204 -26.62 18.60 8.93
N GLN A 205 -27.34 19.15 9.92
CA GLN A 205 -27.10 20.50 10.44
C GLN A 205 -25.67 20.61 10.99
N GLY A 206 -24.79 21.26 10.23
CA GLY A 206 -23.38 21.44 10.56
C GLY A 206 -22.43 21.28 9.36
N LYS A 207 -22.58 20.20 8.58
CA LYS A 207 -21.67 19.87 7.45
C LYS A 207 -22.21 20.19 6.04
N GLY A 208 -23.49 20.58 5.91
CA GLY A 208 -24.07 21.09 4.65
C GLY A 208 -24.34 20.05 3.57
N TRP A 209 -24.49 18.77 3.97
CA TRP A 209 -24.79 17.65 3.09
C TRP A 209 -26.28 17.53 2.80
N ASN A 210 -26.65 17.62 1.52
CA ASN A 210 -27.96 17.19 1.03
C ASN A 210 -27.91 15.66 0.92
N LEU A 211 -28.80 14.95 1.61
CA LEU A 211 -29.00 13.52 1.43
C LEU A 211 -30.06 13.29 0.36
N LEU A 212 -29.81 12.40 -0.60
CA LEU A 212 -30.77 12.06 -1.66
C LEU A 212 -31.06 10.55 -1.65
N ARG A 213 -32.35 10.19 -1.68
CA ARG A 213 -32.78 8.80 -1.96
C ARG A 213 -33.16 8.69 -3.44
N VAL A 214 -32.51 7.78 -4.15
CA VAL A 214 -32.64 7.61 -5.60
C VAL A 214 -33.19 6.22 -5.92
N ALA A 215 -34.22 6.14 -6.74
CA ALA A 215 -34.84 4.88 -7.13
C ALA A 215 -33.88 4.04 -7.98
N GLY A 216 -33.65 2.79 -7.57
CA GLY A 216 -32.67 1.93 -8.22
C GLY A 216 -31.22 2.25 -7.84
N PHE A 217 -31.00 2.72 -6.61
CA PHE A 217 -29.73 2.72 -5.86
C PHE A 217 -30.05 2.20 -4.46
N ALA A 218 -29.14 1.46 -3.83
CA ALA A 218 -29.31 0.99 -2.46
C ALA A 218 -28.91 2.07 -1.43
N ASP A 219 -27.80 2.75 -1.70
CA ASP A 219 -27.15 3.70 -0.78
C ASP A 219 -27.81 5.09 -0.72
N VAL A 220 -27.55 5.79 0.38
CA VAL A 220 -27.91 7.20 0.54
C VAL A 220 -26.88 8.08 -0.18
N GLN A 221 -27.34 8.76 -1.22
CA GLN A 221 -26.52 9.67 -2.02
C GLN A 221 -26.27 10.97 -1.27
N ARG A 222 -25.12 11.60 -1.51
CA ARG A 222 -24.68 12.79 -0.76
C ARG A 222 -24.18 13.88 -1.71
N ALA A 223 -24.58 15.13 -1.46
CA ALA A 223 -24.06 16.29 -2.20
C ALA A 223 -23.96 17.54 -1.31
N ARG A 224 -22.77 18.12 -1.14
CA ARG A 224 -22.56 19.42 -0.44
C ARG A 224 -22.03 20.48 -1.39
N LEU A 225 -22.50 21.72 -1.22
CA LEU A 225 -22.02 22.87 -2.00
C LEU A 225 -20.71 23.38 -1.40
N VAL A 226 -19.65 23.43 -2.20
CA VAL A 226 -18.29 23.80 -1.81
C VAL A 226 -17.72 24.86 -2.75
N ALA A 227 -16.66 25.52 -2.28
CA ALA A 227 -15.79 26.32 -3.13
C ALA A 227 -14.70 25.42 -3.73
N MET A 228 -14.59 25.37 -5.06
CA MET A 228 -13.52 24.64 -5.75
C MET A 228 -12.57 25.64 -6.45
N PRO A 229 -11.30 25.73 -6.02
CA PRO A 229 -10.33 26.59 -6.68
C PRO A 229 -9.85 26.01 -8.03
N MET A 230 -9.61 26.91 -8.99
CA MET A 230 -9.14 26.63 -10.34
C MET A 230 -7.80 27.35 -10.58
N PRO A 231 -6.71 26.65 -10.96
CA PRO A 231 -5.39 27.28 -11.18
C PRO A 231 -5.44 28.43 -12.18
N LEU A 232 -6.15 28.24 -13.30
CA LEU A 232 -6.43 29.25 -14.30
C LEU A 232 -7.94 29.55 -14.39
N GLY A 233 -8.55 30.10 -13.33
CA GLY A 233 -9.96 30.48 -13.39
C GLY A 233 -10.59 31.15 -12.16
N GLY A 234 -9.86 31.30 -11.05
CA GLY A 234 -10.43 31.79 -9.79
C GLY A 234 -11.12 30.66 -9.01
N VAL A 235 -12.17 30.98 -8.25
CA VAL A 235 -12.95 29.98 -7.52
C VAL A 235 -14.32 29.80 -8.17
N VAL A 236 -14.72 28.54 -8.35
CA VAL A 236 -16.03 28.16 -8.88
C VAL A 236 -16.87 27.54 -7.77
N PRO A 237 -18.20 27.77 -7.74
CA PRO A 237 -19.07 26.98 -6.89
C PRO A 237 -19.11 25.56 -7.47
N ALA A 238 -18.87 24.56 -6.65
CA ALA A 238 -18.98 23.17 -7.05
C ALA A 238 -19.87 22.41 -6.08
N TYR A 239 -20.51 21.35 -6.55
CA TYR A 239 -21.00 20.31 -5.65
C TYR A 239 -19.93 19.25 -5.53
N GLU A 240 -19.51 18.99 -4.29
CA GLU A 240 -18.86 17.77 -3.90
C GLU A 240 -19.96 16.71 -3.75
N THR A 241 -19.99 15.75 -4.66
CA THR A 241 -21.02 14.72 -4.73
C THR A 241 -20.40 13.36 -4.52
N ILE A 242 -20.98 12.57 -3.60
CA ILE A 242 -20.65 11.16 -3.45
C ILE A 242 -21.73 10.37 -4.19
N VAL A 243 -21.32 9.70 -5.27
CA VAL A 243 -22.13 8.70 -5.97
C VAL A 243 -21.79 7.35 -5.35
N LEU A 244 -22.78 6.74 -4.70
CA LEU A 244 -22.68 5.42 -4.06
C LEU A 244 -23.70 4.50 -4.69
N ASP A 245 -23.32 3.31 -5.11
CA ASP A 245 -24.27 2.24 -5.44
C ASP A 245 -23.69 0.91 -5.00
N SER A 246 -24.55 -0.05 -4.68
CA SER A 246 -24.20 -1.41 -4.26
C SER A 246 -25.20 -2.46 -4.79
N ILE A 247 -26.14 -2.06 -5.64
CA ILE A 247 -27.11 -2.98 -6.25
C ILE A 247 -26.39 -4.03 -7.12
N ALA A 248 -26.84 -5.27 -7.00
CA ALA A 248 -26.37 -6.43 -7.77
C ALA A 248 -24.88 -6.79 -7.63
N GLY A 249 -24.21 -6.33 -6.57
CA GLY A 249 -22.85 -6.78 -6.22
C GLY A 249 -21.71 -6.14 -7.01
N VAL A 250 -21.99 -5.08 -7.79
CA VAL A 250 -20.95 -4.23 -8.42
C VAL A 250 -21.04 -2.82 -7.82
N PRO A 251 -20.36 -2.56 -6.70
CA PRO A 251 -20.44 -1.25 -6.06
C PRO A 251 -19.66 -0.20 -6.84
N MET A 252 -20.18 1.01 -6.78
CA MET A 252 -19.52 2.22 -7.27
C MET A 252 -19.47 3.19 -6.12
N ALA A 253 -18.27 3.67 -5.77
CA ALA A 253 -18.13 4.79 -4.86
C ALA A 253 -17.18 5.81 -5.49
N TYR A 254 -17.69 7.03 -5.68
CA TYR A 254 -16.98 8.09 -6.39
C TYR A 254 -17.23 9.43 -5.72
N VAL A 255 -16.17 10.21 -5.52
CA VAL A 255 -16.27 11.62 -5.13
C VAL A 255 -15.99 12.47 -6.36
N HIS A 256 -17.01 13.19 -6.83
CA HIS A 256 -16.87 14.17 -7.90
C HIS A 256 -16.98 15.58 -7.37
N PHE A 257 -16.27 16.50 -8.02
CA PHE A 257 -16.45 17.93 -7.89
C PHE A 257 -17.06 18.46 -9.19
N ILE A 258 -18.36 18.74 -9.17
CA ILE A 258 -19.15 19.16 -10.33
C ILE A 258 -19.33 20.68 -10.31
N ASP A 259 -18.98 21.40 -11.38
CA ASP A 259 -19.22 22.85 -11.50
C ASP A 259 -20.72 23.15 -11.41
N ALA A 260 -21.12 23.79 -10.32
CA ALA A 260 -22.52 24.07 -10.01
C ALA A 260 -23.17 25.12 -10.94
N ARG A 261 -22.45 25.64 -11.94
CA ARG A 261 -22.93 26.59 -12.96
C ARG A 261 -23.18 25.94 -14.32
N SER A 262 -22.55 24.79 -14.58
CA SER A 262 -22.44 24.19 -15.93
C SER A 262 -22.69 22.68 -15.96
N GLY A 263 -22.44 21.95 -14.87
CA GLY A 263 -22.52 20.50 -14.80
C GLY A 263 -21.24 19.78 -15.23
N ALA A 264 -20.17 20.51 -15.58
CA ALA A 264 -18.89 19.93 -15.94
C ALA A 264 -18.20 19.28 -14.72
N VAL A 265 -17.63 18.10 -14.92
CA VAL A 265 -16.74 17.45 -13.95
C VAL A 265 -15.43 18.24 -13.90
N LEU A 266 -15.06 18.72 -12.72
CA LEU A 266 -13.80 19.43 -12.46
C LEU A 266 -12.73 18.45 -11.98
N ARG A 267 -13.12 17.52 -11.12
CA ARG A 267 -12.28 16.44 -10.59
C ARG A 267 -13.17 15.26 -10.27
N ARG A 268 -12.74 14.05 -10.62
CA ARG A 268 -13.31 12.78 -10.16
C ARG A 268 -12.24 12.06 -9.38
N GLU A 269 -12.60 11.54 -8.23
CA GLU A 269 -11.78 10.59 -7.48
C GLU A 269 -12.56 9.28 -7.49
N ASN A 270 -11.95 8.23 -8.04
CA ASN A 270 -12.41 6.89 -7.74
C ASN A 270 -12.17 6.67 -6.24
N ARG A 271 -13.28 6.53 -5.51
CA ARG A 271 -13.31 6.31 -4.06
C ARG A 271 -14.07 5.02 -3.79
N LEU A 272 -13.82 4.01 -4.65
CA LEU A 272 -14.39 2.68 -4.54
C LEU A 272 -14.24 2.17 -3.10
N TYR A 273 -15.09 1.20 -2.76
CA TYR A 273 -15.22 0.56 -1.47
C TYR A 273 -16.02 1.40 -0.43
N ASN A 274 -17.12 0.84 0.09
CA ASN A 274 -18.04 1.45 1.09
C ASN A 274 -18.94 0.35 1.78
N GLN A 275 -19.96 0.71 2.58
CA GLN A 275 -19.92 0.49 4.05
C GLN A 275 -21.28 0.23 4.79
N SER A 276 -21.23 -0.28 6.04
CA SER A 276 -22.27 -0.27 7.15
C SER A 276 -23.44 -1.30 7.11
N ALA A 277 -24.18 -1.68 8.19
CA ALA A 277 -24.05 -1.80 9.67
C ALA A 277 -25.38 -2.40 10.25
N GLY A 278 -25.59 -2.88 11.50
CA GLY A 278 -24.74 -3.18 12.67
C GLY A 278 -25.53 -3.35 14.02
N ALA A 279 -25.11 -4.30 14.88
CA ALA A 279 -25.46 -4.53 16.33
C ALA A 279 -26.86 -5.07 16.77
N THR A 280 -26.93 -5.67 17.99
CA THR A 280 -28.00 -6.60 18.44
C THR A 280 -28.57 -6.34 19.85
N PRO A 281 -29.87 -6.00 20.01
CA PRO A 281 -30.59 -5.92 21.31
C PRO A 281 -31.15 -7.25 21.89
N THR A 282 -31.88 -7.23 23.03
CA THR A 282 -32.22 -8.43 23.85
C THR A 282 -33.43 -9.24 23.34
N PRO A 283 -33.31 -10.53 22.98
CA PRO A 283 -34.33 -11.26 22.22
C PRO A 283 -35.56 -11.75 22.99
N PHE A 284 -36.71 -11.68 22.30
CA PHE A 284 -37.96 -12.38 22.55
C PHE A 284 -38.46 -13.04 21.26
N THR A 285 -39.27 -14.10 21.35
CA THR A 285 -39.81 -14.81 20.17
C THR A 285 -41.25 -15.24 20.40
N GLY A 286 -41.99 -15.49 19.32
CA GLY A 286 -43.37 -15.98 19.39
C GLY A 286 -43.88 -16.43 18.02
N SER A 287 -45.20 -16.53 17.88
CA SER A 287 -45.86 -16.84 16.59
C SER A 287 -47.15 -16.02 16.45
N LEU A 288 -47.38 -15.50 15.24
CA LEU A 288 -48.63 -14.85 14.87
C LEU A 288 -49.75 -15.91 14.76
N PRO A 289 -50.92 -15.68 15.35
CA PRO A 289 -52.12 -16.49 15.14
C PRO A 289 -52.57 -16.55 13.67
N ASP A 290 -52.96 -17.74 13.20
CA ASP A 290 -53.44 -17.98 11.82
C ASP A 290 -54.71 -17.18 11.45
N ASP A 291 -55.42 -16.61 12.43
CA ASP A 291 -56.61 -15.78 12.24
C ASP A 291 -56.31 -14.28 12.05
N GLY A 292 -55.02 -13.90 12.07
CA GLY A 292 -54.56 -12.52 11.90
C GLY A 292 -54.63 -11.66 13.16
N SER A 293 -54.98 -12.24 14.31
CA SER A 293 -54.98 -11.52 15.59
C SER A 293 -53.56 -11.27 16.15
N CYS A 294 -53.48 -10.53 17.26
CA CYS A 294 -52.22 -10.29 17.96
C CYS A 294 -51.70 -11.53 18.68
N ALA A 295 -50.38 -11.72 18.68
CA ALA A 295 -49.72 -12.73 19.48
C ALA A 295 -49.75 -12.38 20.98
N GLU A 296 -49.49 -13.38 21.84
CA GLU A 296 -49.43 -13.19 23.28
C GLU A 296 -48.33 -12.19 23.68
N ARG A 297 -48.62 -11.36 24.70
CA ARG A 297 -47.76 -10.24 25.07
C ARG A 297 -46.52 -10.72 25.81
N ALA A 298 -45.36 -10.24 25.38
CA ALA A 298 -44.11 -10.43 26.10
C ALA A 298 -43.94 -9.33 27.15
N ASP A 299 -43.82 -9.71 28.42
CA ASP A 299 -43.62 -8.79 29.55
C ASP A 299 -42.13 -8.50 29.79
N PHE A 300 -41.81 -7.22 30.00
CA PHE A 300 -40.47 -6.71 30.27
C PHE A 300 -40.51 -5.74 31.46
N ASP A 301 -39.83 -6.10 32.55
CA ASP A 301 -39.76 -5.24 33.74
C ASP A 301 -38.73 -4.12 33.58
N VAL A 302 -39.19 -2.87 33.66
CA VAL A 302 -38.35 -1.68 33.59
C VAL A 302 -38.12 -1.12 34.99
N ALA A 303 -36.87 -1.12 35.42
CA ALA A 303 -36.46 -0.63 36.74
C ALA A 303 -36.58 0.91 36.89
N ALA A 304 -36.51 1.40 38.14
CA ALA A 304 -36.48 2.83 38.41
C ALA A 304 -35.16 3.48 37.96
N GLY A 305 -35.26 4.51 37.12
CA GLY A 305 -34.12 5.28 36.58
C GLY A 305 -34.01 5.30 35.06
N ASN A 306 -34.85 4.56 34.33
CA ASN A 306 -34.74 4.44 32.88
C ASN A 306 -35.24 5.68 32.12
N ALA A 307 -34.47 6.14 31.13
CA ALA A 307 -34.80 7.32 30.32
C ALA A 307 -35.61 6.99 29.05
N SER A 308 -35.47 5.77 28.52
CA SER A 308 -36.12 5.30 27.28
C SER A 308 -36.33 3.78 27.27
N ILE A 309 -37.23 3.32 26.40
CA ILE A 309 -37.40 1.95 25.92
C ILE A 309 -37.20 1.93 24.40
N SER A 310 -36.58 0.87 23.87
CA SER A 310 -36.56 0.56 22.44
C SER A 310 -37.03 -0.89 22.22
N VAL A 311 -37.72 -1.14 21.11
CA VAL A 311 -38.25 -2.47 20.72
C VAL A 311 -38.09 -2.64 19.21
N VAL A 312 -37.69 -3.83 18.75
CA VAL A 312 -37.61 -4.23 17.34
C VAL A 312 -38.33 -5.57 17.18
N ALA A 313 -38.95 -5.87 16.04
CA ALA A 313 -39.58 -7.17 15.78
C ALA A 313 -39.59 -7.54 14.30
N SER A 314 -39.20 -8.78 13.96
CA SER A 314 -39.31 -9.35 12.62
C SER A 314 -40.21 -10.58 12.65
N ALA A 315 -41.17 -10.66 11.73
CA ALA A 315 -41.68 -11.95 11.29
C ALA A 315 -40.55 -12.77 10.65
N ILE A 316 -40.59 -14.10 10.81
CA ILE A 316 -39.64 -15.05 10.20
C ILE A 316 -39.98 -15.28 8.73
N ASN A 317 -41.27 -15.31 8.37
CA ASN A 317 -41.69 -15.07 7.00
C ASN A 317 -41.90 -13.56 6.79
N VAL A 318 -40.97 -12.91 6.08
CA VAL A 318 -41.03 -11.46 5.77
C VAL A 318 -42.17 -11.07 4.81
N GLY A 319 -42.93 -12.03 4.28
CA GLY A 319 -44.22 -11.79 3.64
C GLY A 319 -45.36 -11.50 4.63
N ASN A 320 -45.12 -11.62 5.93
CA ASN A 320 -46.03 -11.19 6.99
C ASN A 320 -45.66 -9.78 7.43
N ASP A 321 -46.50 -8.83 7.06
CA ASP A 321 -46.43 -7.48 7.60
C ASP A 321 -47.01 -7.44 9.02
N ILE A 322 -46.38 -6.66 9.91
CA ILE A 322 -46.65 -6.67 11.35
C ILE A 322 -46.60 -5.27 11.95
N ASN A 323 -47.15 -5.08 13.14
CA ASN A 323 -46.93 -3.87 13.94
C ASN A 323 -46.53 -4.20 15.39
N ILE A 324 -45.86 -3.25 16.05
CA ILE A 324 -45.43 -3.35 17.45
C ILE A 324 -46.31 -2.43 18.30
N ASN A 325 -46.95 -2.98 19.32
CA ASN A 325 -47.72 -2.24 20.31
C ASN A 325 -47.06 -2.35 21.69
N LEU A 326 -46.66 -1.22 22.27
CA LEU A 326 -46.04 -1.13 23.59
C LEU A 326 -47.05 -0.63 24.64
N TYR A 327 -47.26 -1.43 25.68
CA TYR A 327 -48.17 -1.16 26.79
C TYR A 327 -47.44 -0.95 28.11
N THR A 328 -48.06 -0.22 29.03
CA THR A 328 -47.80 -0.34 30.47
C THR A 328 -49.08 -0.06 31.28
N GLY A 329 -49.26 -0.76 32.39
CA GLY A 329 -50.47 -0.64 33.22
C GLY A 329 -51.79 -0.87 32.47
N GLY A 330 -51.78 -1.73 31.43
CA GLY A 330 -52.92 -2.00 30.55
C GLY A 330 -53.25 -0.89 29.53
N LYS A 331 -52.42 0.16 29.41
CA LYS A 331 -52.59 1.23 28.42
C LYS A 331 -51.54 1.14 27.33
N LEU A 332 -51.95 1.30 26.07
CA LEU A 332 -51.03 1.53 24.95
C LEU A 332 -50.34 2.88 25.15
N VAL A 333 -49.01 2.91 25.06
CA VAL A 333 -48.20 4.12 25.25
C VAL A 333 -47.32 4.47 24.04
N ALA A 334 -47.03 3.49 23.19
CA ALA A 334 -46.51 3.69 21.85
C ALA A 334 -47.01 2.56 20.93
N THR A 335 -47.08 2.85 19.64
CA THR A 335 -47.30 1.88 18.57
C THR A 335 -46.45 2.31 17.38
N THR A 336 -45.87 1.35 16.66
CA THR A 336 -45.17 1.61 15.41
C THR A 336 -45.49 0.55 14.37
N ASP A 337 -45.54 1.04 13.14
CA ASP A 337 -45.83 0.38 11.89
C ASP A 337 -45.04 1.17 10.82
N LEU A 338 -44.10 0.51 10.18
CA LEU A 338 -43.22 1.00 9.11
C LEU A 338 -43.63 0.42 7.76
N LEU A 339 -44.73 -0.36 7.70
CA LEU A 339 -45.21 -1.14 6.56
C LEU A 339 -44.21 -2.23 6.11
N THR A 340 -43.30 -2.66 7.00
CA THR A 340 -42.25 -3.65 6.69
C THR A 340 -41.76 -4.38 7.94
N SER A 341 -41.83 -5.72 7.95
CA SER A 341 -41.00 -6.54 8.83
C SER A 341 -39.51 -6.45 8.39
N PRO A 342 -38.55 -6.08 9.27
CA PRO A 342 -38.68 -5.82 10.69
C PRO A 342 -39.14 -4.40 11.08
N GLU A 343 -40.03 -4.36 12.06
CA GLU A 343 -40.56 -3.17 12.71
C GLU A 343 -39.66 -2.65 13.84
N ALA A 344 -39.78 -1.36 14.17
CA ALA A 344 -39.04 -0.74 15.28
C ALA A 344 -39.81 0.38 16.00
N LEU A 345 -39.88 0.31 17.34
CA LEU A 345 -40.60 1.22 18.22
C LEU A 345 -39.65 1.82 19.27
N ASN A 346 -39.70 3.14 19.45
CA ASN A 346 -38.94 3.86 20.48
C ASN A 346 -39.89 4.67 21.38
N TYR A 347 -39.73 4.57 22.70
CA TYR A 347 -40.57 5.24 23.69
C TYR A 347 -39.73 5.97 24.75
N ALA A 348 -39.74 7.30 24.69
CA ALA A 348 -39.01 8.19 25.58
C ALA A 348 -39.87 9.42 25.95
N PRO A 349 -40.82 9.29 26.90
CA PRO A 349 -41.72 10.36 27.27
C PRO A 349 -41.01 11.48 28.06
N PRO A 350 -41.49 12.73 28.04
CA PRO A 350 -40.91 13.83 28.81
C PRO A 350 -40.92 13.53 30.33
N GLY A 351 -39.73 13.39 30.91
CA GLY A 351 -39.53 12.97 32.31
C GLY A 351 -38.93 11.57 32.48
N GLY A 352 -38.75 10.82 31.40
CA GLY A 352 -38.19 9.45 31.42
C GLY A 352 -39.26 8.38 31.58
N VAL A 353 -38.85 7.12 31.44
CA VAL A 353 -39.73 5.96 31.49
C VAL A 353 -39.99 5.57 32.94
N ALA A 354 -41.27 5.53 33.33
CA ALA A 354 -41.66 5.15 34.68
C ALA A 354 -41.35 3.68 34.98
N ALA A 355 -40.94 3.38 36.21
CA ALA A 355 -40.68 2.01 36.65
C ALA A 355 -41.95 1.15 36.65
N GLY A 356 -41.83 -0.09 36.19
CA GLY A 356 -42.92 -1.07 36.13
C GLY A 356 -42.78 -2.01 34.93
N THR A 357 -43.70 -2.97 34.82
CA THR A 357 -43.77 -3.88 33.68
C THR A 357 -44.31 -3.16 32.45
N TYR A 358 -43.64 -3.35 31.33
CA TYR A 358 -44.07 -2.96 29.99
C TYR A 358 -44.36 -4.24 29.20
N GLN A 359 -45.37 -4.21 28.33
CA GLN A 359 -45.76 -5.38 27.54
C GLN A 359 -45.61 -5.06 26.06
N VAL A 360 -44.91 -5.91 25.32
CA VAL A 360 -44.84 -5.83 23.86
C VAL A 360 -45.83 -6.83 23.26
N GLU A 361 -46.66 -6.34 22.36
CA GLU A 361 -47.62 -7.13 21.59
C GLU A 361 -47.29 -6.97 20.10
N ILE A 362 -47.19 -8.09 19.38
CA ILE A 362 -46.93 -8.13 17.94
C ILE A 362 -48.21 -8.61 17.25
N CYS A 363 -48.70 -7.86 16.27
CA CYS A 363 -49.91 -8.20 15.52
C CYS A 363 -49.62 -8.23 14.02
N SER A 364 -50.38 -9.02 13.25
CA SER A 364 -50.39 -8.91 11.80
C SER A 364 -50.98 -7.57 11.37
N PHE A 365 -50.36 -6.90 10.39
CA PHE A 365 -50.88 -5.65 9.83
C PHE A 365 -52.29 -5.83 9.25
N ASP A 366 -53.17 -4.84 9.46
CA ASP A 366 -54.60 -4.83 9.11
C ASP A 366 -55.41 -6.10 9.51
N GLY A 367 -54.88 -6.95 10.39
CA GLY A 367 -55.48 -8.24 10.74
C GLY A 367 -55.34 -9.32 9.66
N ALA A 368 -54.31 -9.23 8.81
CA ALA A 368 -54.06 -10.20 7.76
C ALA A 368 -53.66 -11.59 8.33
N ALA A 369 -54.15 -12.66 7.72
CA ALA A 369 -53.77 -14.03 8.10
C ALA A 369 -52.31 -14.30 7.70
N PRO A 370 -51.43 -14.69 8.65
CA PRO A 370 -50.00 -14.83 8.40
C PRO A 370 -49.67 -16.07 7.55
N LEU A 371 -48.74 -15.90 6.61
CA LEU A 371 -48.13 -16.94 5.81
C LEU A 371 -47.14 -17.76 6.67
N PRO A 372 -47.19 -19.10 6.67
CA PRO A 372 -46.20 -19.93 7.35
C PRO A 372 -44.77 -19.74 6.80
N PRO A 373 -43.71 -19.81 7.63
CA PRO A 373 -43.74 -19.88 9.10
C PRO A 373 -44.25 -18.57 9.73
N THR A 374 -45.26 -18.68 10.60
CA THR A 374 -45.92 -17.52 11.26
C THR A 374 -45.13 -16.99 12.46
N ASN A 375 -43.95 -17.56 12.73
CA ASN A 375 -43.07 -17.18 13.83
C ASN A 375 -42.59 -15.72 13.70
N TYR A 376 -42.21 -15.11 14.83
CA TYR A 376 -41.49 -13.84 14.87
C TYR A 376 -40.38 -13.87 15.93
N ALA A 377 -39.36 -13.04 15.71
CA ALA A 377 -38.28 -12.75 16.65
C ALA A 377 -38.13 -11.24 16.79
N GLY A 378 -38.17 -10.74 18.02
CA GLY A 378 -38.00 -9.32 18.34
C GLY A 378 -37.01 -9.11 19.47
N LEU A 379 -36.66 -7.86 19.72
CA LEU A 379 -35.58 -7.46 20.61
C LEU A 379 -36.02 -6.25 21.45
N PHE A 380 -35.80 -6.22 22.77
CA PHE A 380 -36.21 -5.14 23.69
C PHE A 380 -35.00 -4.54 24.42
N THR A 381 -35.01 -3.23 24.74
CA THR A 381 -34.04 -2.59 25.65
C THR A 381 -34.66 -1.46 26.47
N ALA A 382 -34.06 -1.16 27.62
CA ALA A 382 -34.29 0.04 28.43
C ALA A 382 -32.96 0.50 29.06
N SER A 383 -32.76 1.81 29.28
CA SER A 383 -31.44 2.35 29.70
C SER A 383 -31.48 3.45 30.77
N THR A 384 -30.54 3.39 31.72
CA THR A 384 -30.16 4.43 32.71
C THR A 384 -28.66 4.72 32.59
N THR A 385 -28.21 5.96 32.76
CA THR A 385 -26.77 6.31 32.74
C THR A 385 -26.23 6.82 34.08
N ALA A 386 -25.77 5.88 34.91
CA ALA A 386 -24.64 6.06 35.82
C ALA A 386 -24.07 4.68 36.20
N ALA A 387 -22.77 4.45 35.96
CA ALA A 387 -22.16 3.14 36.19
C ALA A 387 -21.48 3.01 37.56
N PRO A 388 -21.91 2.03 38.38
CA PRO A 388 -20.98 1.34 39.27
C PRO A 388 -21.22 -0.18 39.31
N GLY A 389 -20.26 -0.95 38.77
CA GLY A 389 -19.96 -2.33 39.22
C GLY A 389 -20.98 -3.45 38.92
N THR A 390 -21.11 -3.87 37.66
CA THR A 390 -21.85 -5.09 37.25
C THR A 390 -21.01 -6.39 37.26
N GLY A 391 -19.85 -6.38 37.92
CA GLY A 391 -18.83 -7.45 37.89
C GLY A 391 -19.17 -8.74 38.66
N SER A 392 -20.40 -9.25 38.54
CA SER A 392 -20.89 -10.46 39.23
C SER A 392 -21.86 -11.33 38.42
N LEU A 393 -22.24 -10.97 37.19
CA LEU A 393 -23.23 -11.74 36.39
C LEU A 393 -22.82 -12.03 34.93
N LEU A 394 -21.80 -11.37 34.39
CA LEU A 394 -21.27 -11.66 33.05
C LEU A 394 -19.86 -12.26 33.15
N PRO A 395 -19.51 -13.25 32.32
CA PRO A 395 -18.15 -13.75 32.18
C PRO A 395 -17.13 -12.63 31.93
N TYR A 396 -16.04 -12.68 32.69
CA TYR A 396 -15.01 -11.65 32.74
C TYR A 396 -13.67 -12.25 33.23
N PRO A 397 -12.52 -11.86 32.64
CA PRO A 397 -12.39 -10.93 31.53
C PRO A 397 -12.72 -11.63 30.19
N PRO A 398 -13.23 -10.90 29.19
CA PRO A 398 -13.31 -11.42 27.83
C PRO A 398 -11.92 -11.73 27.27
N LYS A 399 -11.87 -12.65 26.31
CA LYS A 399 -10.62 -13.22 25.76
C LYS A 399 -10.72 -13.37 24.25
N TRP A 400 -9.61 -13.19 23.54
CA TRP A 400 -9.50 -13.33 22.09
C TRP A 400 -8.27 -14.18 21.74
N SER A 401 -8.39 -15.02 20.72
CA SER A 401 -7.29 -15.83 20.19
C SER A 401 -6.95 -15.40 18.76
N TRP A 402 -5.69 -15.02 18.51
CA TRP A 402 -5.21 -14.61 17.19
C TRP A 402 -3.73 -14.95 17.00
N PHE A 403 -3.26 -15.01 15.74
CA PHE A 403 -1.84 -15.19 15.44
C PHE A 403 -1.17 -13.82 15.60
N ALA A 404 -0.27 -13.68 16.58
CA ALA A 404 0.33 -12.38 16.89
C ALA A 404 1.35 -11.91 15.84
N GLY A 405 1.88 -12.86 15.06
CA GLY A 405 2.63 -12.67 13.81
C GLY A 405 1.96 -13.47 12.69
N THR A 406 2.33 -14.74 12.53
CA THR A 406 1.73 -15.64 11.52
C THR A 406 1.40 -17.03 12.08
N PRO A 407 0.58 -17.84 11.37
CA PRO A 407 0.50 -19.29 11.57
C PRO A 407 1.85 -19.98 11.31
N THR A 408 1.96 -21.28 11.58
CA THR A 408 3.21 -22.00 11.31
C THR A 408 3.50 -22.13 9.81
N GLN A 409 4.75 -21.86 9.46
CA GLN A 409 5.33 -21.92 8.12
C GLN A 409 5.59 -23.36 7.62
N ASP A 410 5.03 -24.35 8.31
CA ASP A 410 4.88 -25.75 7.88
C ASP A 410 3.43 -26.08 7.47
N TYR A 411 2.51 -25.11 7.58
CA TYR A 411 1.08 -25.21 7.25
C TYR A 411 0.34 -26.33 7.99
N SER A 412 0.88 -26.83 9.10
CA SER A 412 0.19 -27.80 9.95
C SER A 412 -0.91 -27.16 10.79
N ASP A 413 -1.81 -27.99 11.34
CA ASP A 413 -2.88 -27.61 12.27
C ASP A 413 -2.34 -27.17 13.67
N THR A 414 -1.08 -26.74 13.74
CA THR A 414 -0.41 -26.33 14.98
C THR A 414 -0.88 -24.94 15.39
N ASP A 415 -1.92 -24.89 16.21
CA ASP A 415 -2.46 -23.64 16.77
C ASP A 415 -1.43 -22.92 17.66
N ASN A 416 -0.68 -21.98 17.05
CA ASN A 416 0.27 -21.10 17.72
C ASN A 416 -0.32 -19.72 18.06
N ARG A 417 -1.66 -19.57 18.09
CA ARG A 417 -2.31 -18.30 18.46
C ARG A 417 -2.04 -17.94 19.91
N VAL A 418 -1.92 -16.64 20.18
CA VAL A 418 -1.86 -16.12 21.56
C VAL A 418 -3.27 -15.94 22.10
N LEU A 419 -3.48 -16.23 23.39
CA LEU A 419 -4.71 -15.91 24.10
C LEU A 419 -4.53 -14.61 24.89
N GLY A 420 -5.03 -13.50 24.34
CA GLY A 420 -5.11 -12.23 25.05
C GLY A 420 -6.41 -12.12 25.84
N CYS A 421 -6.37 -11.50 27.01
CA CYS A 421 -7.56 -11.21 27.83
C CYS A 421 -7.59 -9.74 28.20
N TRP A 422 -8.78 -9.22 28.48
CA TRP A 422 -8.90 -7.82 28.90
C TRP A 422 -8.04 -7.50 30.13
N GLN A 423 -8.06 -8.36 31.14
CA GLN A 423 -7.12 -8.31 32.26
C GLN A 423 -6.44 -9.67 32.44
N ASN A 424 -5.15 -9.68 32.76
CA ASN A 424 -4.40 -10.88 33.12
C ASN A 424 -4.71 -11.37 34.54
N THR A 425 -5.30 -10.51 35.38
CA THR A 425 -5.62 -10.78 36.78
C THR A 425 -6.98 -10.20 37.15
N VAL A 426 -7.79 -10.98 37.85
CA VAL A 426 -9.11 -10.56 38.37
C VAL A 426 -9.19 -10.91 39.85
N ASN A 427 -9.57 -9.94 40.70
CA ASN A 427 -9.61 -10.08 42.16
C ASN A 427 -8.30 -10.65 42.76
N GLY A 428 -7.14 -10.27 42.18
CA GLY A 428 -5.82 -10.75 42.59
C GLY A 428 -5.46 -12.17 42.14
N SER A 429 -6.33 -12.85 41.40
CA SER A 429 -6.09 -14.19 40.84
C SER A 429 -5.70 -14.11 39.35
N PRO A 430 -4.63 -14.79 38.89
CA PRO A 430 -4.31 -14.88 37.47
C PRO A 430 -5.40 -15.55 36.64
N VAL A 431 -5.62 -15.03 35.43
CA VAL A 431 -6.60 -15.57 34.47
C VAL A 431 -5.98 -16.75 33.72
N ALA A 432 -6.61 -17.91 33.80
CA ALA A 432 -6.10 -19.14 33.20
C ALA A 432 -5.93 -19.02 31.68
N GLY A 433 -4.75 -19.39 31.19
CA GLY A 433 -4.36 -19.33 29.78
C GLY A 433 -3.92 -17.96 29.28
N CYS A 434 -4.00 -16.89 30.08
CA CYS A 434 -3.78 -15.53 29.59
C CYS A 434 -2.31 -15.23 29.27
N GLY A 435 -2.00 -15.04 27.99
CA GLY A 435 -0.65 -14.68 27.50
C GLY A 435 -0.40 -13.18 27.35
N LEU A 436 -1.46 -12.39 27.14
CA LEU A 436 -1.37 -10.93 26.96
C LEU A 436 -2.51 -10.21 27.69
N GLU A 437 -2.20 -9.09 28.35
CA GLU A 437 -3.20 -8.15 28.86
C GLU A 437 -3.51 -7.10 27.78
N LEU A 438 -4.81 -6.84 27.57
CA LEU A 438 -5.30 -5.98 26.49
C LEU A 438 -5.83 -4.63 26.98
N ASN A 439 -6.25 -4.50 28.24
CA ASN A 439 -6.72 -3.25 28.83
C ASN A 439 -5.63 -2.16 28.79
N ASN A 440 -5.92 -1.06 28.10
CA ASN A 440 -5.01 0.08 27.91
C ASN A 440 -5.82 1.40 27.81
N ILE A 441 -5.20 2.53 27.42
CA ILE A 441 -5.89 3.83 27.37
C ILE A 441 -6.40 4.25 25.97
N ALA A 442 -6.04 3.53 24.90
CA ALA A 442 -6.64 3.67 23.58
C ALA A 442 -8.01 2.99 23.55
N ALA A 443 -8.06 1.72 23.96
CA ALA A 443 -9.30 0.99 24.20
C ALA A 443 -9.85 1.31 25.60
N ARG A 444 -10.76 2.30 25.71
CA ARG A 444 -11.34 2.73 27.01
C ARG A 444 -12.33 1.73 27.63
N ALA A 445 -12.69 0.69 26.90
CA ALA A 445 -13.53 -0.44 27.31
C ALA A 445 -13.08 -1.70 26.58
N PRO A 446 -13.40 -2.92 27.07
CA PRO A 446 -13.11 -4.16 26.35
C PRO A 446 -13.57 -4.11 24.90
N TRP A 447 -12.78 -4.67 23.99
CA TRP A 447 -13.02 -4.50 22.54
C TRP A 447 -14.42 -4.96 22.10
N ASP A 448 -15.06 -5.90 22.78
CA ASP A 448 -16.43 -6.34 22.47
C ASP A 448 -17.54 -5.48 23.10
N ILE A 449 -17.23 -4.33 23.69
CA ILE A 449 -18.20 -3.36 24.23
C ILE A 449 -18.60 -2.33 23.15
N ILE A 450 -19.89 -2.02 23.08
CA ILE A 450 -20.43 -0.85 22.36
C ILE A 450 -20.55 0.32 23.37
N PRO A 451 -19.69 1.37 23.33
CA PRO A 451 -19.61 2.34 24.43
C PRO A 451 -20.91 3.09 24.73
N ALA A 452 -21.64 3.50 23.68
CA ALA A 452 -22.94 4.18 23.80
C ALA A 452 -24.02 3.34 24.52
N LEU A 453 -23.85 2.01 24.60
CA LEU A 453 -24.73 1.10 25.34
C LEU A 453 -24.14 0.64 26.67
N GLY A 454 -22.82 0.69 26.84
CA GLY A 454 -22.10 0.16 28.01
C GLY A 454 -22.17 -1.37 28.15
N LEU A 455 -22.59 -2.07 27.08
CA LEU A 455 -22.86 -3.51 27.07
C LEU A 455 -21.95 -4.25 26.06
N PRO A 456 -21.63 -5.54 26.31
CA PRO A 456 -20.96 -6.37 25.32
C PRO A 456 -21.90 -6.74 24.17
N SER A 457 -21.35 -6.77 22.96
CA SER A 457 -22.00 -7.26 21.75
C SER A 457 -22.07 -8.79 21.68
N PHE A 458 -21.25 -9.48 22.48
CA PHE A 458 -21.02 -10.95 22.44
C PHE A 458 -20.53 -11.47 21.08
N THR A 459 -19.97 -10.60 20.23
CA THR A 459 -19.52 -10.91 18.86
C THR A 459 -18.41 -9.94 18.43
N THR A 460 -17.96 -10.02 17.18
CA THR A 460 -16.93 -9.17 16.57
C THR A 460 -17.44 -7.77 16.18
N ILE A 461 -18.07 -7.09 17.15
CA ILE A 461 -18.53 -5.70 17.07
C ILE A 461 -17.99 -4.95 18.29
N GLY A 462 -17.23 -3.87 18.05
CA GLY A 462 -16.50 -3.11 19.06
C GLY A 462 -16.37 -1.63 18.73
N ASN A 463 -15.70 -0.87 19.60
CA ASN A 463 -15.53 0.58 19.36
C ASN A 463 -14.63 0.87 18.15
N ALA A 464 -13.48 0.20 18.03
CA ALA A 464 -12.50 0.47 16.97
C ALA A 464 -12.67 -0.39 15.71
N ALA A 465 -13.39 -1.52 15.80
CA ALA A 465 -13.56 -2.43 14.67
C ALA A 465 -14.93 -3.16 14.68
N VAL A 466 -15.36 -3.60 13.50
CA VAL A 466 -16.57 -4.40 13.25
C VAL A 466 -16.26 -5.41 12.14
N THR A 467 -16.06 -6.68 12.49
CA THR A 467 -15.52 -7.71 11.57
C THR A 467 -16.55 -8.80 11.27
N ALA A 468 -16.62 -9.30 10.03
CA ALA A 468 -17.49 -10.39 9.58
C ALA A 468 -16.99 -11.02 8.26
N GLN A 469 -17.57 -12.15 7.84
CA GLN A 469 -17.24 -12.85 6.58
C GLN A 469 -17.83 -12.16 5.33
N ALA A 470 -17.11 -12.17 4.20
CA ALA A 470 -17.47 -11.43 2.98
C ALA A 470 -17.25 -12.20 1.65
N TRP A 471 -17.53 -13.51 1.61
CA TRP A 471 -17.19 -14.37 0.46
C TRP A 471 -17.79 -13.94 -0.89
N LEU A 472 -18.97 -13.32 -0.91
CA LEU A 472 -19.69 -12.95 -2.13
C LEU A 472 -19.30 -11.59 -2.71
N SER A 473 -18.51 -10.78 -2.01
CA SER A 473 -18.15 -9.42 -2.45
C SER A 473 -17.00 -8.85 -1.63
N PRO A 474 -15.87 -8.47 -2.26
CA PRO A 474 -14.82 -7.72 -1.60
C PRO A 474 -15.08 -6.19 -1.60
N LEU A 475 -16.27 -5.74 -2.00
CA LEU A 475 -16.56 -4.32 -2.21
C LEU A 475 -17.76 -3.79 -1.41
N THR A 476 -18.45 -4.67 -0.68
CA THR A 476 -19.59 -4.34 0.21
C THR A 476 -19.25 -4.76 1.64
N PRO A 477 -20.03 -4.31 2.64
CA PRO A 477 -19.93 -4.87 3.98
C PRO A 477 -20.16 -6.38 3.96
N ALA A 478 -19.37 -7.07 4.75
CA ALA A 478 -19.53 -8.48 5.10
C ALA A 478 -20.98 -8.89 5.38
N GLU A 479 -21.30 -10.15 5.07
CA GLU A 479 -22.64 -10.76 5.00
C GLU A 479 -23.33 -10.92 6.38
N ASN A 480 -22.82 -10.24 7.39
CA ASN A 480 -23.19 -10.28 8.81
C ASN A 480 -23.06 -11.64 9.50
N ILE A 481 -22.50 -12.66 8.82
CA ILE A 481 -22.04 -13.89 9.46
C ILE A 481 -20.87 -13.53 10.38
N ARG A 482 -21.09 -13.70 11.68
CA ARG A 482 -20.13 -13.47 12.75
C ARG A 482 -20.16 -14.60 13.77
N PRO A 483 -19.01 -14.98 14.34
CA PRO A 483 -18.98 -15.84 15.52
C PRO A 483 -19.62 -15.13 16.72
N VAL A 484 -20.31 -15.89 17.58
CA VAL A 484 -20.95 -15.39 18.80
C VAL A 484 -20.38 -16.15 20.01
N SER A 485 -20.04 -15.43 21.07
CA SER A 485 -19.54 -16.00 22.33
C SER A 485 -20.27 -15.40 23.52
N THR A 486 -21.24 -16.13 24.06
CA THR A 486 -21.95 -15.75 25.30
C THR A 486 -21.05 -15.83 26.53
N THR A 487 -19.95 -16.58 26.47
CA THR A 487 -18.86 -16.56 27.47
C THR A 487 -17.86 -15.43 27.24
N ARG A 488 -17.95 -14.71 26.12
CA ARG A 488 -17.00 -13.67 25.67
C ARG A 488 -15.56 -14.20 25.55
N GLU A 489 -15.44 -15.49 25.31
CA GLU A 489 -14.21 -16.17 24.93
C GLU A 489 -14.29 -16.41 23.43
N TYR A 490 -13.66 -15.53 22.64
CA TYR A 490 -13.60 -15.57 21.19
C TYR A 490 -12.44 -16.48 20.78
N VAL A 491 -12.63 -17.78 21.01
CA VAL A 491 -11.61 -18.83 20.86
C VAL A 491 -12.25 -20.02 20.12
N TYR A 492 -12.08 -20.04 18.81
CA TYR A 492 -12.69 -21.02 17.91
C TYR A 492 -11.64 -21.98 17.36
N PRO A 493 -11.99 -23.25 17.05
CA PRO A 493 -11.07 -24.20 16.43
C PRO A 493 -10.42 -23.64 15.16
N PHE A 494 -9.17 -24.01 14.91
CA PHE A 494 -8.46 -23.72 13.68
C PHE A 494 -7.84 -25.02 13.16
N THR A 495 -8.03 -25.29 11.86
CA THR A 495 -7.69 -26.56 11.20
C THR A 495 -7.11 -26.36 9.79
N ASN A 496 -6.62 -25.14 9.50
CA ASN A 496 -5.98 -24.72 8.25
C ASN A 496 -6.68 -25.25 6.98
N VAL A 497 -8.02 -25.19 6.96
CA VAL A 497 -8.87 -25.90 6.00
C VAL A 497 -8.57 -25.52 4.55
N TRP A 498 -8.29 -24.25 4.27
CA TRP A 498 -7.94 -23.79 2.93
C TRP A 498 -6.66 -24.47 2.41
N HIS A 499 -5.64 -24.63 3.25
CA HIS A 499 -4.43 -25.37 2.91
C HIS A 499 -4.71 -26.88 2.77
N ASN A 500 -5.31 -27.47 3.80
CA ASN A 500 -5.54 -28.92 3.89
C ASN A 500 -6.49 -29.46 2.82
N SER A 501 -7.34 -28.60 2.24
CA SER A 501 -8.22 -28.92 1.11
C SER A 501 -7.62 -28.57 -0.26
N GLN A 502 -6.38 -28.09 -0.30
CA GLN A 502 -5.70 -27.61 -1.52
C GLN A 502 -6.51 -26.53 -2.25
N CYS A 503 -6.86 -25.45 -1.54
CA CYS A 503 -7.64 -24.33 -2.07
C CYS A 503 -9.04 -24.72 -2.60
N SER A 504 -9.62 -25.85 -2.16
CA SER A 504 -10.89 -26.28 -2.74
C SER A 504 -12.05 -25.36 -2.29
N PRO A 505 -12.74 -24.67 -3.23
CA PRO A 505 -13.85 -23.76 -2.90
C PRO A 505 -15.07 -24.49 -2.32
N THR A 506 -15.08 -25.83 -2.31
CA THR A 506 -16.10 -26.66 -1.66
C THR A 506 -16.21 -26.45 -0.15
N ASN A 507 -15.22 -25.82 0.48
CA ASN A 507 -15.19 -25.51 1.92
C ASN A 507 -15.81 -24.14 2.27
N LEU A 508 -16.15 -23.32 1.27
CA LEU A 508 -16.77 -22.01 1.41
C LEU A 508 -18.29 -22.14 1.68
N VAL A 509 -18.61 -22.78 2.81
CA VAL A 509 -19.97 -23.05 3.31
C VAL A 509 -20.08 -22.57 4.76
N PRO A 510 -21.22 -22.05 5.25
CA PRO A 510 -21.31 -21.42 6.57
C PRO A 510 -20.74 -22.29 7.72
N GLY A 511 -19.77 -21.75 8.47
CA GLY A 511 -19.02 -22.46 9.52
C GLY A 511 -17.84 -23.31 9.02
N GLY A 512 -17.64 -23.40 7.70
CA GLY A 512 -16.47 -23.99 7.05
C GLY A 512 -15.30 -23.01 6.89
N ASN A 513 -14.23 -23.48 6.26
CA ASN A 513 -12.99 -22.73 5.98
C ASN A 513 -12.43 -21.93 7.18
N ASP A 514 -12.49 -22.51 8.38
CA ASP A 514 -12.09 -21.91 9.68
C ASP A 514 -12.74 -20.55 10.02
N ILE A 515 -13.82 -20.15 9.35
CA ILE A 515 -14.27 -18.75 9.28
C ILE A 515 -14.55 -18.07 10.63
N ASP A 516 -15.06 -18.81 11.62
CA ASP A 516 -15.29 -18.28 12.99
C ASP A 516 -13.97 -17.91 13.69
N ALA A 517 -12.90 -18.67 13.46
CA ALA A 517 -11.56 -18.35 13.96
C ALA A 517 -10.94 -17.18 13.22
N VAL A 518 -11.17 -17.09 11.90
CA VAL A 518 -10.62 -16.04 11.02
C VAL A 518 -11.26 -14.68 11.32
N VAL A 519 -12.60 -14.62 11.41
CA VAL A 519 -13.33 -13.40 11.79
C VAL A 519 -12.96 -12.93 13.22
N ALA A 520 -12.77 -13.86 14.16
CA ALA A 520 -12.32 -13.53 15.52
C ALA A 520 -10.86 -13.05 15.58
N HIS A 521 -9.99 -13.59 14.73
CA HIS A 521 -8.60 -13.16 14.56
C HIS A 521 -8.55 -11.73 13.99
N LEU A 522 -9.17 -11.49 12.83
CA LEU A 522 -9.15 -10.21 12.13
C LEU A 522 -9.73 -9.08 12.99
N PHE A 523 -10.74 -9.37 13.82
CA PHE A 523 -11.24 -8.45 14.82
C PHE A 523 -10.18 -8.08 15.89
N ALA A 524 -9.44 -9.07 16.41
CA ALA A 524 -8.41 -8.83 17.41
C ALA A 524 -7.22 -8.06 16.84
N THR A 525 -6.76 -8.39 15.64
CA THR A 525 -5.61 -7.73 14.98
C THR A 525 -5.90 -6.28 14.60
N HIS A 526 -7.12 -5.95 14.13
CA HIS A 526 -7.54 -4.56 13.95
C HIS A 526 -7.49 -3.75 15.25
N ASN A 527 -8.06 -4.28 16.35
CA ASN A 527 -8.00 -3.59 17.65
C ASN A 527 -6.54 -3.47 18.18
N ARG A 528 -5.66 -4.44 17.87
CA ARG A 528 -4.22 -4.32 18.18
C ARG A 528 -3.52 -3.18 17.43
N MET A 529 -3.82 -3.00 16.13
CA MET A 529 -3.25 -1.92 15.34
C MET A 529 -3.83 -0.55 15.72
N HIS A 530 -5.12 -0.47 16.04
CA HIS A 530 -5.72 0.71 16.68
C HIS A 530 -4.94 1.11 17.94
N ASP A 531 -4.77 0.17 18.87
CA ASP A 531 -4.17 0.48 20.18
C ASP A 531 -2.69 0.88 20.05
N TRP A 532 -1.91 0.24 19.16
CA TRP A 532 -0.50 0.58 18.93
C TRP A 532 -0.32 1.93 18.22
N SER A 533 -1.09 2.20 17.17
CA SER A 533 -1.03 3.47 16.41
C SER A 533 -1.52 4.66 17.24
N TYR A 534 -2.48 4.47 18.15
CA TYR A 534 -2.93 5.50 19.09
C TYR A 534 -1.78 6.03 19.96
N PHE A 535 -0.87 5.17 20.42
CA PHE A 535 0.31 5.58 21.19
C PHE A 535 1.37 6.33 20.36
N LEU A 536 1.35 6.21 19.04
CA LEU A 536 2.16 7.01 18.12
C LEU A 536 1.47 8.34 17.75
N GLY A 537 0.14 8.41 17.86
CA GLY A 537 -0.63 9.66 17.70
C GLY A 537 -1.92 9.55 16.91
N TRP A 538 -2.29 8.36 16.42
CA TRP A 538 -3.58 8.07 15.76
C TRP A 538 -4.73 8.06 16.79
N THR A 539 -5.09 9.26 17.24
CA THR A 539 -6.09 9.52 18.28
C THR A 539 -7.37 10.11 17.66
N GLU A 540 -8.42 10.26 18.45
CA GLU A 540 -9.71 10.81 18.01
C GLU A 540 -9.53 12.19 17.36
N ARG A 541 -8.63 13.02 17.92
CA ARG A 541 -8.31 14.36 17.40
C ARG A 541 -7.40 14.37 16.17
N ASN A 542 -6.77 13.25 15.87
CA ASN A 542 -5.96 13.03 14.68
C ASN A 542 -6.61 11.98 13.76
N TYR A 543 -7.96 11.94 13.79
CA TYR A 543 -8.83 11.29 12.81
C TYR A 543 -8.79 9.75 12.82
N ASN A 544 -8.64 9.13 14.00
CA ASN A 544 -8.72 7.67 14.12
C ASN A 544 -10.15 7.12 13.91
N MET A 545 -10.28 5.79 13.91
CA MET A 545 -11.50 5.07 13.54
C MET A 545 -12.23 4.54 14.77
N GLN A 546 -13.34 5.15 15.18
CA GLN A 546 -14.09 4.77 16.38
C GLN A 546 -15.62 4.98 16.26
N LEU A 547 -16.42 4.07 16.83
CA LEU A 547 -17.87 4.28 16.99
C LEU A 547 -18.19 5.48 17.88
N ASP A 548 -17.49 5.61 19.01
CA ASP A 548 -17.66 6.68 20.00
C ASP A 548 -16.30 7.30 20.33
N ASN A 549 -16.15 8.60 20.04
CA ASN A 549 -14.94 9.40 20.32
C ASN A 549 -14.91 9.99 21.74
N PHE A 550 -15.78 9.51 22.64
CA PHE A 550 -15.84 9.87 24.07
C PHE A 550 -15.99 11.38 24.36
N GLY A 551 -16.55 12.13 23.41
CA GLY A 551 -16.68 13.60 23.46
C GLY A 551 -15.37 14.38 23.30
N LEU A 552 -14.31 13.76 22.78
CA LEU A 552 -12.99 14.38 22.55
C LEU A 552 -12.91 15.19 21.25
N THR A 553 -13.86 14.94 20.34
CA THR A 553 -14.09 15.60 19.05
C THR A 553 -15.58 15.90 18.84
N ASP A 554 -15.95 16.50 17.71
CA ASP A 554 -17.34 16.77 17.34
C ASP A 554 -18.11 15.45 17.08
N PRO A 555 -19.36 15.28 17.56
CA PRO A 555 -20.13 14.05 17.33
C PRO A 555 -20.34 13.67 15.86
N THR A 556 -20.16 14.60 14.91
CA THR A 556 -20.27 14.34 13.47
C THR A 556 -18.97 13.81 12.84
N VAL A 557 -17.91 13.56 13.62
CA VAL A 557 -16.69 12.81 13.21
C VAL A 557 -16.47 11.53 14.01
N ALA A 558 -17.51 11.02 14.69
CA ALA A 558 -17.53 9.67 15.26
C ALA A 558 -18.34 8.72 14.35
N ASN A 559 -18.64 7.51 14.85
CA ASN A 559 -19.33 6.44 14.12
C ASN A 559 -18.51 5.93 12.91
N ASP A 560 -17.19 5.76 13.08
CA ASP A 560 -16.27 5.36 12.01
C ASP A 560 -15.22 4.27 12.32
N PRO A 561 -15.61 3.13 12.94
CA PRO A 561 -14.72 1.99 13.18
C PRO A 561 -14.17 1.37 11.89
N GLU A 562 -13.14 0.53 12.01
CA GLU A 562 -12.65 -0.31 10.93
C GLU A 562 -13.62 -1.48 10.62
N ILE A 563 -14.08 -1.63 9.37
CA ILE A 563 -14.94 -2.74 8.95
C ILE A 563 -14.07 -3.87 8.37
N GLY A 564 -13.81 -4.92 9.15
CA GLY A 564 -13.06 -6.08 8.68
C GLY A 564 -13.92 -7.05 7.86
N ASN A 565 -13.67 -7.12 6.56
CA ASN A 565 -14.24 -8.11 5.65
C ASN A 565 -13.28 -9.32 5.55
N ALA A 566 -13.65 -10.43 6.19
CA ALA A 566 -12.86 -11.65 6.24
C ALA A 566 -13.09 -12.57 5.03
N GLN A 567 -12.02 -13.17 4.49
CA GLN A 567 -12.01 -13.99 3.28
C GLN A 567 -12.79 -13.33 2.12
N ALA A 568 -12.59 -12.04 1.93
CA ALA A 568 -13.40 -11.17 1.10
C ALA A 568 -13.36 -11.59 -0.39
N GLY A 569 -14.54 -11.71 -1.00
CA GLY A 569 -14.67 -12.15 -2.40
C GLY A 569 -14.29 -13.61 -2.68
N ALA A 570 -14.13 -14.48 -1.66
CA ALA A 570 -13.71 -15.87 -1.83
C ALA A 570 -14.47 -16.66 -2.91
N ILE A 571 -15.76 -16.39 -3.13
CA ILE A 571 -16.59 -17.06 -4.15
C ILE A 571 -16.57 -16.32 -5.50
N THR A 572 -16.54 -14.98 -5.51
CA THR A 572 -16.67 -14.16 -6.73
C THR A 572 -15.35 -13.78 -7.41
N GLY A 573 -14.25 -13.83 -6.68
CA GLY A 573 -12.88 -13.64 -7.17
C GLY A 573 -12.15 -14.96 -7.43
N ALA A 574 -12.85 -16.09 -7.52
CA ALA A 574 -12.21 -17.36 -7.90
C ALA A 574 -11.61 -17.27 -9.33
N PRO A 575 -10.47 -17.93 -9.60
CA PRO A 575 -9.90 -18.01 -10.95
C PRO A 575 -10.91 -18.56 -11.98
N GLY A 576 -10.71 -18.23 -13.25
CA GLY A 576 -11.61 -18.64 -14.33
C GLY A 576 -12.98 -17.95 -14.36
N THR A 577 -13.36 -17.20 -13.32
CA THR A 577 -14.58 -16.38 -13.35
C THR A 577 -14.40 -15.16 -14.27
N PRO A 578 -15.45 -14.71 -15.00
CA PRO A 578 -15.36 -13.52 -15.84
C PRO A 578 -15.19 -12.22 -15.02
N THR A 579 -15.37 -12.28 -13.70
CA THR A 579 -15.14 -11.20 -12.74
C THR A 579 -13.70 -11.08 -12.27
N PHE A 580 -12.84 -12.09 -12.47
CA PHE A 580 -11.48 -12.11 -11.92
C PHE A 580 -10.61 -10.90 -12.35
N ALA A 581 -10.79 -10.39 -13.58
CA ALA A 581 -10.09 -9.20 -14.08
C ALA A 581 -10.62 -7.86 -13.52
N LEU A 582 -11.68 -7.88 -12.70
CA LEU A 582 -12.37 -6.70 -12.15
C LEU A 582 -12.55 -6.75 -10.62
N LEU A 583 -12.56 -7.96 -10.03
CA LEU A 583 -12.77 -8.25 -8.61
C LEU A 583 -11.77 -9.36 -8.22
N THR A 584 -10.63 -8.98 -7.65
CA THR A 584 -9.53 -9.95 -7.43
C THR A 584 -9.90 -11.04 -6.42
N GLY A 585 -10.30 -10.69 -5.19
CA GLY A 585 -10.78 -11.65 -4.17
C GLY A 585 -9.82 -12.82 -3.87
N ARG A 586 -8.54 -12.66 -4.24
CA ARG A 586 -7.43 -13.62 -4.17
C ARG A 586 -6.09 -12.90 -4.14
N ASP A 587 -5.11 -13.56 -3.52
CA ASP A 587 -3.67 -13.29 -3.63
C ASP A 587 -3.25 -11.83 -3.37
N ASN A 588 -4.02 -11.16 -2.52
CA ASN A 588 -3.89 -9.74 -2.22
C ASN A 588 -4.65 -9.40 -0.92
N ALA A 589 -4.64 -8.13 -0.55
CA ALA A 589 -5.59 -7.54 0.39
C ALA A 589 -5.94 -6.12 -0.11
N ASN A 590 -6.63 -5.30 0.69
CA ASN A 590 -6.70 -3.84 0.47
C ASN A 590 -7.41 -3.11 1.63
N GLN A 591 -7.01 -1.85 1.81
CA GLN A 591 -7.64 -0.90 2.72
C GLN A 591 -8.44 0.18 2.01
N ILE A 592 -9.47 0.62 2.72
CA ILE A 592 -10.51 1.50 2.23
C ILE A 592 -10.44 2.77 3.09
N ALA A 593 -9.57 3.68 2.69
CA ALA A 593 -9.31 4.91 3.41
C ALA A 593 -10.31 6.01 3.04
N LEU A 594 -11.27 6.25 3.94
CA LEU A 594 -12.32 7.27 3.81
C LEU A 594 -12.13 8.39 4.84
N GLN A 595 -12.86 9.50 4.66
CA GLN A 595 -12.72 10.71 5.48
C GLN A 595 -13.07 10.48 6.96
N ASP A 596 -12.63 11.42 7.81
CA ASP A 596 -12.94 11.49 9.25
C ASP A 596 -14.47 11.49 9.51
N GLY A 597 -14.96 10.53 10.31
CA GLY A 597 -16.39 10.25 10.48
C GLY A 597 -17.03 9.40 9.38
N VAL A 598 -16.23 8.67 8.59
CA VAL A 598 -16.69 7.69 7.59
C VAL A 598 -15.90 6.38 7.79
N PRO A 599 -16.51 5.30 8.33
CA PRO A 599 -15.82 4.04 8.65
C PRO A 599 -14.87 3.54 7.56
N GLY A 600 -13.63 3.19 7.95
CA GLY A 600 -12.71 2.45 7.09
C GLY A 600 -13.21 1.02 6.83
N ILE A 601 -12.62 0.33 5.87
CA ILE A 601 -12.90 -1.08 5.60
C ILE A 601 -11.60 -1.79 5.21
N THR A 602 -11.35 -2.98 5.72
CA THR A 602 -10.23 -3.84 5.31
C THR A 602 -10.78 -5.07 4.63
N ASN A 603 -10.30 -5.39 3.43
CA ASN A 603 -10.52 -6.70 2.82
C ASN A 603 -9.25 -7.55 2.95
N GLN A 604 -9.42 -8.76 3.47
CA GLN A 604 -8.38 -9.79 3.47
C GLN A 604 -8.83 -10.95 2.58
N TYR A 605 -7.92 -11.54 1.80
CA TYR A 605 -8.24 -12.58 0.81
C TYR A 605 -7.54 -13.91 1.08
N LEU A 606 -8.12 -14.97 0.52
CA LEU A 606 -7.47 -16.27 0.39
C LEU A 606 -6.37 -16.22 -0.70
N PHE A 607 -5.29 -16.97 -0.50
CA PHE A 607 -4.17 -17.07 -1.43
C PHE A 607 -4.14 -18.46 -2.10
N GLN A 608 -3.79 -18.51 -3.39
CA GLN A 608 -3.67 -19.76 -4.18
C GLN A 608 -2.68 -19.61 -5.36
N PRO A 609 -2.18 -20.70 -5.96
CA PRO A 609 -1.40 -20.59 -7.19
C PRO A 609 -2.30 -20.24 -8.39
N ILE A 610 -1.83 -19.40 -9.31
CA ILE A 610 -2.55 -18.97 -10.52
C ILE A 610 -1.58 -18.93 -11.71
N GLY A 611 -1.90 -19.70 -12.75
CA GLY A 611 -1.03 -20.02 -13.88
C GLY A 611 -0.43 -18.78 -14.57
N GLY A 612 0.88 -18.60 -14.37
CA GLY A 612 1.68 -17.55 -15.01
C GLY A 612 1.47 -16.14 -14.45
N VAL A 613 0.83 -16.00 -13.29
CA VAL A 613 0.57 -14.70 -12.62
C VAL A 613 1.23 -14.65 -11.24
N ILE A 614 0.91 -15.60 -10.37
CA ILE A 614 1.29 -15.61 -8.96
C ILE A 614 1.23 -17.05 -8.43
N TYR A 615 2.22 -17.48 -7.66
CA TYR A 615 2.30 -18.85 -7.12
C TYR A 615 2.38 -18.79 -5.61
N ALA A 616 1.28 -18.39 -4.98
CA ALA A 616 1.14 -18.50 -3.55
C ALA A 616 0.80 -19.95 -3.14
N PRO A 617 1.20 -20.39 -1.93
CA PRO A 617 0.60 -21.57 -1.32
C PRO A 617 -0.90 -21.35 -1.07
N CYS A 618 -1.66 -22.44 -0.94
CA CYS A 618 -2.99 -22.38 -0.34
C CYS A 618 -2.87 -21.90 1.11
N ALA A 619 -3.19 -20.62 1.35
CA ALA A 619 -3.08 -19.96 2.65
C ALA A 619 -4.20 -18.93 2.84
N ASP A 620 -4.55 -18.63 4.09
CA ASP A 620 -5.57 -17.63 4.41
C ASP A 620 -4.90 -16.30 4.80
N GLY A 621 -4.99 -15.28 3.93
CA GLY A 621 -4.28 -14.02 4.09
C GLY A 621 -4.68 -13.24 5.34
N ASP A 622 -5.96 -13.37 5.74
CA ASP A 622 -6.54 -12.86 6.97
C ASP A 622 -5.71 -13.18 8.23
N LEU A 623 -4.95 -14.28 8.21
CA LEU A 623 -4.21 -14.79 9.36
C LEU A 623 -2.79 -14.22 9.50
N ASP A 624 -2.27 -13.52 8.49
CA ASP A 624 -0.92 -12.92 8.47
C ASP A 624 -0.97 -11.48 9.02
N MET A 625 -0.45 -11.27 10.25
CA MET A 625 -0.38 -9.95 10.89
C MET A 625 0.44 -8.93 10.08
N GLY A 626 1.34 -9.40 9.19
CA GLY A 626 2.03 -8.53 8.25
C GLY A 626 1.08 -7.89 7.26
N ILE A 627 0.12 -8.65 6.71
CA ILE A 627 -0.87 -8.15 5.75
C ILE A 627 -1.94 -7.30 6.48
N VAL A 628 -2.50 -7.80 7.58
CA VAL A 628 -3.51 -7.03 8.33
C VAL A 628 -2.95 -5.73 8.91
N GLY A 629 -1.70 -5.74 9.38
CA GLY A 629 -1.01 -4.54 9.86
C GLY A 629 -0.65 -3.57 8.74
N HIS A 630 -0.39 -4.07 7.53
CA HIS A 630 -0.16 -3.26 6.34
C HIS A 630 -1.46 -2.52 5.98
N GLU A 631 -2.57 -3.23 5.79
CA GLU A 631 -3.83 -2.59 5.42
C GLU A 631 -4.31 -1.54 6.43
N TYR A 632 -4.33 -1.85 7.73
CA TYR A 632 -4.75 -0.87 8.75
C TYR A 632 -3.90 0.43 8.73
N THR A 633 -2.65 0.36 8.25
CA THR A 633 -1.76 1.51 8.14
C THR A 633 -2.05 2.38 6.91
N HIS A 634 -2.66 1.85 5.85
CA HIS A 634 -3.16 2.66 4.74
C HIS A 634 -4.27 3.63 5.19
N ALA A 635 -5.15 3.21 6.10
CA ALA A 635 -6.14 4.12 6.71
C ALA A 635 -5.45 5.19 7.56
N THR A 636 -4.50 4.76 8.39
CA THR A 636 -3.70 5.60 9.29
C THR A 636 -2.98 6.73 8.55
N SER A 637 -2.26 6.38 7.48
CA SER A 637 -1.50 7.34 6.68
C SER A 637 -2.41 8.28 5.89
N ASN A 638 -3.51 7.78 5.30
CA ASN A 638 -4.40 8.58 4.45
C ASN A 638 -5.18 9.67 5.17
N ARG A 639 -5.65 9.47 6.41
CA ARG A 639 -6.39 10.56 7.10
C ARG A 639 -5.47 11.58 7.79
N MET A 640 -4.28 11.17 8.24
CA MET A 640 -3.32 12.11 8.85
C MET A 640 -2.69 13.02 7.79
N ILE A 641 -2.24 12.48 6.65
CA ILE A 641 -1.60 13.23 5.57
C ILE A 641 -2.63 14.09 4.82
N GLY A 642 -2.40 15.40 4.72
CA GLY A 642 -3.38 16.35 4.15
C GLY A 642 -4.59 16.63 5.04
N GLY A 643 -4.82 15.88 6.12
CA GLY A 643 -5.90 16.07 7.08
C GLY A 643 -7.28 15.55 6.61
N PRO A 644 -8.33 15.77 7.42
CA PRO A 644 -9.49 14.87 7.55
C PRO A 644 -10.46 14.83 6.36
N ASP A 645 -10.33 15.77 5.42
CA ASP A 645 -11.13 15.86 4.20
C ASP A 645 -10.31 15.56 2.93
N GLN A 646 -8.99 15.33 3.04
CA GLN A 646 -8.09 14.97 1.94
C GLN A 646 -7.55 13.55 2.16
N SER A 647 -6.57 13.13 1.36
CA SER A 647 -6.05 11.76 1.27
C SER A 647 -4.64 11.85 0.70
N ILE A 648 -3.85 10.77 0.79
CA ILE A 648 -2.63 10.65 0.00
C ILE A 648 -3.00 10.63 -1.50
N GLY A 649 -2.21 11.35 -2.30
CA GLY A 649 -2.21 11.31 -3.75
C GLY A 649 -0.79 11.51 -4.30
N GLY A 650 -0.63 11.46 -5.62
CA GLY A 650 0.69 11.35 -6.22
C GLY A 650 1.17 9.91 -6.31
N HIS A 651 1.79 9.51 -7.42
CA HIS A 651 2.51 8.24 -7.55
C HIS A 651 3.47 7.98 -6.38
N GLN A 652 4.32 8.96 -6.06
CA GLN A 652 5.26 8.85 -4.93
C GLN A 652 4.54 8.83 -3.57
N GLY A 653 3.40 9.51 -3.45
CA GLY A 653 2.57 9.47 -2.25
C GLY A 653 2.03 8.06 -2.01
N GLY A 654 1.42 7.45 -3.04
CA GLY A 654 0.94 6.07 -2.99
C GLY A 654 2.06 5.07 -2.66
N ALA A 655 3.22 5.20 -3.31
CA ALA A 655 4.40 4.37 -3.03
C ALA A 655 4.89 4.50 -1.58
N MET A 656 4.90 5.70 -1.01
CA MET A 656 5.19 5.85 0.42
C MET A 656 4.08 5.27 1.31
N GLY A 657 2.81 5.29 0.88
CA GLY A 657 1.70 4.60 1.54
C GLY A 657 1.99 3.12 1.74
N GLU A 658 2.26 2.40 0.64
CA GLU A 658 2.69 0.99 0.63
C GLU A 658 3.84 0.73 1.62
N SER A 659 4.86 1.57 1.56
CA SER A 659 6.03 1.45 2.41
C SER A 659 5.75 1.72 3.88
N TRP A 660 5.01 2.78 4.23
CA TRP A 660 4.64 3.06 5.62
C TRP A 660 3.83 1.90 6.22
N SER A 661 3.01 1.25 5.40
CA SER A 661 2.25 0.06 5.76
C SER A 661 3.15 -1.15 6.05
N ASP A 662 4.13 -1.45 5.20
CA ASP A 662 5.15 -2.49 5.48
C ASP A 662 5.92 -2.23 6.78
N LEU A 663 6.39 -0.98 6.92
CA LEU A 663 7.23 -0.51 8.00
C LEU A 663 6.51 -0.56 9.35
N ALA A 664 5.22 -0.19 9.39
CA ALA A 664 4.40 -0.24 10.59
C ALA A 664 4.03 -1.67 10.99
N ALA A 665 3.61 -2.51 10.05
CA ALA A 665 3.27 -3.91 10.29
C ALA A 665 4.47 -4.71 10.84
N THR A 666 5.65 -4.45 10.30
CA THR A 666 6.90 -5.08 10.78
C THR A 666 7.34 -4.50 12.12
N GLU A 667 7.32 -3.18 12.32
CA GLU A 667 7.73 -2.56 13.58
C GLU A 667 6.83 -2.99 14.75
N TYR A 668 5.51 -3.09 14.55
CA TYR A 668 4.58 -3.66 15.53
C TYR A 668 5.01 -5.08 15.96
N GLN A 669 5.29 -5.97 15.00
CA GLN A 669 5.72 -7.34 15.29
C GLN A 669 7.07 -7.37 16.03
N LEU A 670 8.03 -6.54 15.64
CA LEU A 670 9.34 -6.46 16.28
C LEU A 670 9.30 -5.87 17.70
N GLU A 671 8.53 -4.80 17.95
CA GLU A 671 8.44 -4.18 19.28
C GLU A 671 7.76 -5.08 20.32
N TYR A 672 6.81 -5.91 19.89
CA TYR A 672 6.15 -6.90 20.75
C TYR A 672 6.85 -8.27 20.79
N GLY A 673 7.84 -8.52 19.92
CA GLY A 673 8.54 -9.80 19.81
C GLY A 673 7.71 -10.90 19.15
N PHE A 674 6.70 -10.54 18.36
CA PHE A 674 5.84 -11.44 17.60
C PHE A 674 6.50 -11.87 16.28
N LEU A 675 7.70 -12.43 16.38
CA LEU A 675 8.53 -12.81 15.22
C LEU A 675 7.93 -13.99 14.43
N PRO A 676 8.14 -14.05 13.11
CA PRO A 676 7.85 -15.24 12.29
C PRO A 676 8.55 -16.53 12.77
N GLN A 677 8.13 -17.69 12.25
CA GLN A 677 8.73 -18.98 12.62
C GLN A 677 10.22 -19.04 12.22
N ALA A 678 11.06 -19.57 13.12
CA ALA A 678 12.51 -19.63 12.95
C ALA A 678 12.95 -20.26 11.61
N GLY A 679 13.81 -19.54 10.88
CA GLY A 679 14.18 -19.87 9.49
C GLY A 679 13.52 -18.97 8.45
N THR A 680 12.62 -18.09 8.89
CA THR A 680 12.07 -16.95 8.13
C THR A 680 12.89 -15.69 8.45
N ASP A 681 12.97 -14.74 7.51
CA ASP A 681 13.44 -13.37 7.77
C ASP A 681 12.36 -12.60 8.57
N ASP A 682 12.73 -12.01 9.71
CA ASP A 682 11.83 -11.23 10.57
C ASP A 682 11.25 -9.96 9.89
N THR A 683 11.73 -9.65 8.67
CA THR A 683 11.31 -8.51 7.82
C THR A 683 10.70 -8.93 6.47
N ALA A 684 10.33 -10.20 6.30
CA ALA A 684 9.62 -10.71 5.12
C ALA A 684 8.09 -10.58 5.26
N LEU A 685 7.52 -9.55 4.63
CA LEU A 685 6.09 -9.21 4.70
C LEU A 685 5.20 -10.24 3.97
N GLY A 686 4.11 -10.68 4.62
CA GLY A 686 3.18 -11.65 4.03
C GLY A 686 3.81 -13.03 3.82
N SER A 687 4.87 -13.35 4.57
CA SER A 687 5.67 -14.55 4.34
C SER A 687 4.90 -15.87 4.53
N TYR A 688 3.79 -15.89 5.28
CA TYR A 688 2.93 -17.09 5.39
C TYR A 688 2.01 -17.20 4.18
N ALA A 689 1.32 -16.11 3.82
CA ALA A 689 0.44 -16.09 2.65
C ALA A 689 1.18 -16.36 1.32
N THR A 690 2.47 -15.99 1.24
CA THR A 690 3.31 -16.14 0.04
C THR A 690 4.24 -17.36 0.05
N GLY A 691 4.44 -18.00 1.21
CA GLY A 691 5.46 -19.04 1.40
C GLY A 691 6.92 -18.61 1.17
N ASN A 692 7.19 -17.34 0.83
CA ASN A 692 8.55 -16.85 0.63
C ASN A 692 9.15 -16.40 1.97
N LYS A 693 9.95 -17.29 2.56
CA LYS A 693 10.57 -17.08 3.87
C LYS A 693 11.76 -16.10 3.89
N GLN A 694 12.18 -15.58 2.73
CA GLN A 694 13.34 -14.68 2.62
C GLN A 694 12.93 -13.22 2.42
N ARG A 695 11.85 -12.95 1.66
CA ARG A 695 11.37 -11.59 1.34
C ARG A 695 9.85 -11.42 1.30
N GLY A 696 9.09 -12.51 1.39
CA GLY A 696 7.63 -12.46 1.30
C GLY A 696 7.14 -12.03 -0.08
N ILE A 697 6.21 -11.07 -0.13
CA ILE A 697 5.61 -10.56 -1.38
C ILE A 697 6.51 -9.59 -2.17
N ARG A 698 7.47 -8.96 -1.50
CA ARG A 698 8.33 -7.87 -2.01
C ARG A 698 9.52 -8.38 -2.85
N ASP A 699 10.11 -7.52 -3.67
CA ASP A 699 11.36 -7.79 -4.42
C ASP A 699 12.55 -7.97 -3.46
N PHE A 700 12.56 -7.26 -2.32
CA PHE A 700 13.54 -7.36 -1.23
C PHE A 700 12.89 -7.37 0.17
N SER A 701 13.50 -8.03 1.16
CA SER A 701 13.12 -7.83 2.57
C SER A 701 13.61 -6.46 3.07
N LEU A 702 13.00 -5.92 4.13
CA LEU A 702 13.37 -4.58 4.63
C LEU A 702 14.85 -4.52 5.06
N GLU A 703 15.38 -5.63 5.60
CA GLU A 703 16.76 -5.69 6.10
C GLU A 703 17.81 -5.59 4.98
N ASP A 704 17.66 -6.36 3.90
CA ASP A 704 18.65 -6.53 2.82
C ASP A 704 18.28 -5.76 1.51
N ASN A 705 17.55 -4.64 1.63
CA ASN A 705 17.12 -3.83 0.48
C ASN A 705 18.21 -2.84 -0.05
N PRO A 706 18.64 -2.93 -1.34
CA PRO A 706 19.68 -2.09 -1.95
C PRO A 706 19.16 -0.86 -2.72
N LEU A 707 17.84 -0.64 -2.80
CA LEU A 707 17.24 0.42 -3.62
C LEU A 707 17.61 1.84 -3.15
N ASN A 708 17.55 2.81 -4.06
CA ASN A 708 17.76 4.22 -3.78
C ASN A 708 16.87 5.09 -4.70
N TYR A 709 16.80 6.40 -4.44
CA TYR A 709 15.88 7.32 -5.13
C TYR A 709 16.09 7.45 -6.65
N SER A 710 17.19 6.92 -7.21
CA SER A 710 17.36 6.82 -8.66
C SER A 710 16.59 5.65 -9.30
N ASN A 711 16.03 4.71 -8.54
CA ASN A 711 15.48 3.44 -9.04
C ASN A 711 13.95 3.46 -9.24
N VAL A 712 13.30 4.62 -9.40
CA VAL A 712 11.85 4.69 -9.63
C VAL A 712 11.46 3.94 -10.90
N GLY A 713 10.50 3.02 -10.77
CA GLY A 713 10.03 2.08 -11.77
C GLY A 713 10.94 0.88 -12.03
N PHE A 714 11.81 0.43 -11.12
CA PHE A 714 12.80 -0.62 -11.43
C PHE A 714 12.21 -2.00 -11.80
N ASP A 715 11.00 -2.38 -11.35
CA ASP A 715 10.39 -3.69 -11.63
C ASP A 715 9.35 -3.64 -12.79
N THR A 716 8.92 -4.81 -13.27
CA THR A 716 7.86 -4.96 -14.28
C THR A 716 6.47 -4.93 -13.63
N PRO A 717 5.61 -3.95 -13.94
CA PRO A 717 5.48 -3.38 -15.29
C PRO A 717 6.20 -2.04 -15.55
N GLY A 718 6.40 -1.20 -14.55
CA GLY A 718 6.70 0.23 -14.71
C GLY A 718 6.95 0.91 -13.37
N PRO A 719 6.86 2.25 -13.31
CA PRO A 719 6.47 2.93 -12.09
C PRO A 719 5.19 2.28 -11.54
N GLU A 720 5.27 1.76 -10.33
CA GLU A 720 4.25 0.92 -9.70
C GLU A 720 4.40 1.11 -8.18
N VAL A 721 3.30 1.35 -7.46
CA VAL A 721 3.37 1.87 -6.08
C VAL A 721 3.95 0.86 -5.09
N HIS A 722 3.72 -0.43 -5.27
CA HIS A 722 4.23 -1.45 -4.34
C HIS A 722 5.74 -1.60 -4.49
N SER A 723 6.24 -1.77 -5.73
CA SER A 723 7.68 -1.86 -5.99
C SER A 723 8.41 -0.53 -5.72
N ASP A 724 7.84 0.63 -6.11
CA ASP A 724 8.46 1.94 -5.80
C ASP A 724 8.42 2.26 -4.29
N GLY A 725 7.46 1.70 -3.55
CA GLY A 725 7.44 1.74 -2.09
C GLY A 725 8.67 1.07 -1.48
N GLU A 726 9.25 0.06 -2.14
CA GLU A 726 10.48 -0.56 -1.66
C GLU A 726 11.69 0.39 -1.65
N ILE A 727 11.66 1.48 -2.42
CA ILE A 727 12.67 2.56 -2.34
C ILE A 727 12.57 3.28 -0.99
N TRP A 728 11.34 3.58 -0.53
CA TRP A 728 11.12 4.21 0.77
C TRP A 728 11.36 3.23 1.92
N ASN A 729 11.04 1.93 1.75
CA ASN A 729 11.46 0.87 2.69
C ASN A 729 12.98 0.89 2.90
N ALA A 730 13.76 0.95 1.82
CA ALA A 730 15.23 0.96 1.86
C ALA A 730 15.80 2.16 2.63
N VAL A 731 15.19 3.34 2.43
CA VAL A 731 15.53 4.60 3.13
C VAL A 731 15.19 4.51 4.61
N GLN A 732 13.94 4.15 4.90
CA GLN A 732 13.36 4.19 6.24
C GLN A 732 13.92 3.10 7.14
N TRP A 733 14.19 1.90 6.61
CA TRP A 733 14.82 0.83 7.38
C TRP A 733 16.30 1.11 7.69
N GLN A 734 17.00 1.81 6.79
CA GLN A 734 18.35 2.29 7.10
C GLN A 734 18.34 3.42 8.14
N LEU A 735 17.32 4.31 8.12
CA LEU A 735 17.11 5.29 9.19
C LEU A 735 16.85 4.60 10.52
N ARG A 736 15.94 3.62 10.56
CA ARG A 736 15.66 2.78 11.73
C ARG A 736 16.93 2.17 12.30
N LYS A 737 17.78 1.56 11.46
CA LYS A 737 19.08 0.99 11.87
C LYS A 737 20.03 2.04 12.43
N ALA A 738 20.17 3.19 11.77
CA ALA A 738 21.02 4.29 12.27
C ALA A 738 20.52 4.86 13.62
N PHE A 739 19.21 5.03 13.79
CA PHE A 739 18.61 5.42 15.07
C PHE A 739 18.83 4.34 16.15
N ILE A 740 18.75 3.05 15.82
CA ILE A 740 19.11 1.98 16.75
C ILE A 740 20.57 2.20 17.21
N ASP A 741 21.53 2.29 16.30
CA ASP A 741 22.96 2.43 16.64
C ASP A 741 23.27 3.63 17.58
N GLU A 742 22.69 4.80 17.33
CA GLU A 742 22.87 6.02 18.14
C GLU A 742 22.29 5.91 19.57
N TYR A 743 21.22 5.14 19.76
CA TYR A 743 20.53 5.05 21.06
C TYR A 743 20.74 3.73 21.81
N ASN A 744 21.19 2.65 21.15
CA ASN A 744 21.34 1.30 21.70
C ASN A 744 22.22 1.25 22.97
N GLY A 745 23.25 2.10 23.06
CA GLY A 745 24.10 2.20 24.25
C GLY A 745 23.44 2.81 25.50
N ARG A 746 22.26 3.41 25.36
CA ARG A 746 21.44 4.00 26.45
C ARG A 746 20.10 3.28 26.62
N PHE A 747 19.49 2.87 25.51
CA PHE A 747 18.20 2.20 25.42
C PHE A 747 18.34 0.99 24.49
N PRO A 748 18.77 -0.17 25.01
CA PRO A 748 19.14 -1.31 24.18
C PRO A 748 17.96 -1.84 23.36
N VAL A 749 18.18 -2.07 22.06
CA VAL A 749 17.15 -2.60 21.14
C VAL A 749 16.68 -4.01 21.55
N GLY A 750 17.56 -4.77 22.20
CA GLY A 750 17.28 -6.12 22.72
C GLY A 750 16.61 -6.16 24.11
N ASP A 751 16.29 -5.03 24.72
CA ASP A 751 15.46 -4.99 25.94
C ASP A 751 13.98 -5.12 25.55
N ALA A 752 13.53 -6.37 25.32
CA ALA A 752 12.17 -6.67 24.87
C ALA A 752 11.08 -6.17 25.84
N ALA A 753 11.38 -6.06 27.14
CA ALA A 753 10.46 -5.47 28.12
C ALA A 753 10.32 -3.96 27.89
N ARG A 754 11.44 -3.24 27.69
CA ARG A 754 11.43 -1.83 27.29
C ARG A 754 10.73 -1.61 25.95
N GLN A 755 10.97 -2.45 24.94
CA GLN A 755 10.31 -2.34 23.64
C GLN A 755 8.79 -2.43 23.80
N LYS A 756 8.29 -3.46 24.51
CA LYS A 756 6.86 -3.61 24.79
C LYS A 756 6.29 -2.44 25.59
N ASP A 757 6.96 -1.97 26.64
CA ASP A 757 6.48 -0.85 27.46
C ASP A 757 6.47 0.47 26.67
N CYS A 758 7.38 0.65 25.71
CA CYS A 758 7.39 1.76 24.77
C CYS A 758 6.26 1.65 23.72
N ALA A 759 5.96 0.44 23.24
CA ALA A 759 4.85 0.15 22.35
C ALA A 759 3.48 0.37 23.02
N ASP A 760 3.34 -0.06 24.28
CA ASP A 760 2.18 0.20 25.15
C ASP A 760 2.10 1.68 25.65
N GLY A 761 2.94 2.59 25.13
CA GLY A 761 2.91 4.03 25.44
C GLY A 761 3.27 4.43 26.88
N LYS A 762 3.86 3.53 27.68
CA LYS A 762 4.22 3.78 29.09
C LYS A 762 5.46 4.67 29.24
N PHE A 763 6.23 4.83 28.16
CA PHE A 763 7.37 5.72 28.07
C PHE A 763 7.23 6.65 26.87
N LEU A 764 7.66 7.89 27.03
CA LEU A 764 7.83 8.82 25.91
C LEU A 764 8.99 8.34 25.02
N ALA A 765 8.93 8.64 23.72
CA ALA A 765 9.92 8.16 22.74
C ALA A 765 11.37 8.60 23.05
N ASP A 766 11.57 9.71 23.79
CA ASP A 766 12.89 10.15 24.24
C ASP A 766 13.52 9.26 25.33
N ALA A 767 12.73 8.37 25.94
CA ALA A 767 13.13 7.32 26.89
C ALA A 767 13.08 5.90 26.29
N CYS A 768 12.99 5.77 24.97
CA CYS A 768 12.86 4.49 24.25
C CYS A 768 14.07 4.16 23.35
N PRO A 769 14.19 2.89 22.89
CA PRO A 769 15.15 2.47 21.86
C PRO A 769 14.99 3.24 20.53
N GLY A 770 16.00 3.13 19.68
CA GLY A 770 16.08 3.91 18.43
C GLY A 770 14.94 3.66 17.44
N ASN A 771 14.45 2.42 17.35
CA ASN A 771 13.34 2.03 16.48
C ASN A 771 12.04 2.76 16.82
N ARG A 772 11.59 2.75 18.10
CA ARG A 772 10.47 3.57 18.59
C ARG A 772 10.64 5.07 18.30
N ARG A 773 11.87 5.62 18.37
CA ARG A 773 12.12 7.03 18.01
C ARG A 773 11.88 7.30 16.53
N TRP A 774 12.36 6.41 15.65
CA TRP A 774 12.19 6.54 14.21
C TRP A 774 10.72 6.43 13.81
N ILE A 775 9.97 5.40 14.25
CA ILE A 775 8.55 5.24 13.90
C ILE A 775 7.68 6.36 14.48
N GLN A 776 8.04 6.90 15.66
CA GLN A 776 7.38 8.10 16.20
C GLN A 776 7.59 9.33 15.30
N LEU A 777 8.78 9.51 14.71
CA LEU A 777 9.03 10.60 13.77
C LEU A 777 8.29 10.41 12.43
N VAL A 778 8.02 9.17 12.02
CA VAL A 778 7.14 8.88 10.87
C VAL A 778 5.73 9.39 11.16
N TYR A 779 5.12 8.98 12.28
CA TYR A 779 3.76 9.41 12.65
C TYR A 779 3.66 10.92 12.94
N ASP A 780 4.67 11.52 13.58
CA ASP A 780 4.75 12.98 13.75
C ASP A 780 4.77 13.71 12.40
N SER A 781 5.43 13.14 11.38
CA SER A 781 5.55 13.76 10.07
C SER A 781 4.27 13.69 9.24
N PHE A 782 3.40 12.70 9.46
CA PHE A 782 2.12 12.59 8.74
C PHE A 782 1.24 13.83 8.93
N LEU A 783 1.16 14.37 10.16
CA LEU A 783 0.40 15.60 10.45
C LEU A 783 0.97 16.86 9.76
N LEU A 784 2.21 16.79 9.26
CA LEU A 784 2.89 17.90 8.59
C LEU A 784 2.74 17.84 7.07
N MET A 785 2.68 16.65 6.48
CA MET A 785 2.74 16.49 5.02
C MET A 785 1.51 17.07 4.29
N PRO A 786 1.71 17.65 3.08
CA PRO A 786 0.61 17.97 2.19
C PRO A 786 -0.04 16.70 1.64
N ALA A 787 -1.26 16.82 1.09
CA ALA A 787 -2.03 15.68 0.57
C ALA A 787 -1.38 14.93 -0.62
N ALA A 788 -0.49 15.55 -1.40
CA ALA A 788 0.20 14.91 -2.51
C ALA A 788 1.72 15.09 -2.41
N PRO A 789 2.37 14.44 -1.42
CA PRO A 789 3.78 14.67 -1.11
C PRO A 789 4.69 13.89 -2.07
N SER A 790 5.82 14.51 -2.47
CA SER A 790 6.97 13.74 -2.97
C SER A 790 7.71 13.07 -1.81
N MET A 791 8.58 12.10 -2.11
CA MET A 791 9.50 11.51 -1.11
C MET A 791 10.42 12.57 -0.47
N LEU A 792 10.66 13.70 -1.15
CA LEU A 792 11.44 14.81 -0.63
C LEU A 792 10.63 15.74 0.28
N ASP A 793 9.33 15.93 0.03
CA ASP A 793 8.44 16.62 0.98
C ASP A 793 8.27 15.78 2.26
N ALA A 794 8.20 14.45 2.15
CA ALA A 794 8.16 13.53 3.28
C ALA A 794 9.49 13.50 4.08
N ARG A 795 10.64 13.48 3.39
CA ARG A 795 11.98 13.67 3.99
C ARG A 795 12.01 14.95 4.83
N ASP A 796 11.57 16.07 4.25
CA ASP A 796 11.58 17.37 4.90
C ASP A 796 10.60 17.44 6.08
N ALA A 797 9.44 16.78 5.98
CA ALA A 797 8.49 16.62 7.08
C ALA A 797 9.04 15.74 8.24
N MET A 798 9.81 14.69 7.97
CA MET A 798 10.48 13.89 9.00
C MET A 798 11.63 14.66 9.68
N LEU A 799 12.43 15.39 8.91
CA LEU A 799 13.45 16.30 9.47
C LEU A 799 12.80 17.40 10.33
N ALA A 800 11.64 17.90 9.93
CA ALA A 800 10.83 18.84 10.71
C ALA A 800 10.29 18.23 12.02
N ALA A 801 9.83 16.99 12.01
CA ALA A 801 9.43 16.28 13.22
C ALA A 801 10.58 16.15 14.24
N ASP A 802 11.82 15.88 13.80
CA ASP A 802 13.00 15.83 14.68
C ASP A 802 13.33 17.21 15.29
N MET A 803 13.15 18.30 14.53
CA MET A 803 13.25 19.66 15.05
C MET A 803 12.20 19.96 16.13
N ALA A 804 11.00 19.38 16.01
CA ALA A 804 9.88 19.60 16.92
C ALA A 804 9.95 18.76 18.21
N ARG A 805 10.25 17.46 18.09
CA ARG A 805 10.29 16.51 19.21
C ARG A 805 11.63 16.46 19.93
N PHE A 806 12.73 16.34 19.19
CA PHE A 806 14.08 16.16 19.74
C PHE A 806 14.96 17.41 19.60
N GLY A 807 14.38 18.55 19.20
CA GLY A 807 15.07 19.83 19.06
C GLY A 807 16.11 19.89 17.94
N GLY A 808 16.09 18.92 17.01
CA GLY A 808 17.07 18.78 15.93
C GLY A 808 18.26 17.86 16.27
N ALA A 809 18.16 17.03 17.32
CA ALA A 809 19.27 16.18 17.76
C ALA A 809 19.72 15.16 16.71
N ASN A 810 18.82 14.68 15.83
CA ASN A 810 19.12 13.61 14.88
C ASN A 810 19.37 14.11 13.44
N GLN A 811 19.27 15.42 13.18
CA GLN A 811 19.41 16.02 11.84
C GLN A 811 20.61 15.48 11.04
N LYS A 812 21.82 15.43 11.61
CA LYS A 812 23.01 14.94 10.88
C LYS A 812 22.92 13.44 10.54
N LEU A 813 22.40 12.64 11.46
CA LEU A 813 22.17 11.20 11.25
C LEU A 813 21.16 10.98 10.12
N MET A 814 20.03 11.69 10.18
CA MET A 814 18.96 11.59 9.17
C MET A 814 19.44 12.04 7.79
N TRP A 815 20.03 13.22 7.69
CA TRP A 815 20.58 13.75 6.44
C TRP A 815 21.65 12.85 5.81
N LYS A 816 22.46 12.17 6.62
CA LYS A 816 23.45 11.22 6.10
C LYS A 816 22.76 10.02 5.44
N VAL A 817 21.73 9.43 6.05
CA VAL A 817 21.04 8.26 5.47
C VAL A 817 20.24 8.65 4.23
N PHE A 818 19.49 9.76 4.27
CA PHE A 818 18.80 10.27 3.09
C PHE A 818 19.77 10.50 1.91
N ALA A 819 20.92 11.14 2.17
CA ALA A 819 21.97 11.29 1.15
C ALA A 819 22.55 9.94 0.66
N GLN A 820 22.82 8.98 1.54
CA GLN A 820 23.29 7.63 1.14
C GLN A 820 22.30 6.91 0.20
N ARG A 821 21.01 7.25 0.26
CA ARG A 821 19.94 6.70 -0.58
C ARG A 821 19.46 7.65 -1.69
N GLY A 822 20.24 8.67 -2.03
CA GLY A 822 19.97 9.55 -3.17
C GLY A 822 18.97 10.70 -2.91
N MET A 823 18.56 10.91 -1.66
CA MET A 823 17.65 11.99 -1.24
C MET A 823 18.40 13.16 -0.57
N GLY A 824 19.61 13.43 -1.04
CA GLY A 824 20.54 14.45 -0.54
C GLY A 824 20.16 15.90 -0.88
N GLU A 825 21.12 16.81 -0.73
CA GLU A 825 20.92 18.27 -0.80
C GLU A 825 20.29 18.74 -2.12
N ASP A 826 20.95 18.49 -3.25
CA ASP A 826 20.48 18.79 -4.61
C ASP A 826 19.50 17.73 -5.18
N ALA A 827 18.89 16.87 -4.36
CA ALA A 827 17.88 15.92 -4.85
C ALA A 827 16.57 16.65 -5.19
N TYR A 828 15.90 16.24 -6.27
CA TYR A 828 14.76 16.97 -6.82
C TYR A 828 13.62 16.07 -7.30
N SER A 829 12.40 16.60 -7.19
CA SER A 829 11.14 16.06 -7.70
C SER A 829 10.33 17.24 -8.24
N VAL A 830 9.64 17.10 -9.36
CA VAL A 830 8.73 18.15 -9.87
C VAL A 830 7.57 18.35 -8.90
N ASP A 831 6.91 17.25 -8.53
CA ASP A 831 5.87 17.12 -7.52
C ASP A 831 5.78 15.64 -7.07
N GLY A 832 4.65 15.21 -6.50
CA GLY A 832 4.40 13.82 -6.08
C GLY A 832 3.98 12.85 -7.19
N GLU A 833 3.72 13.32 -8.42
CA GLU A 833 3.43 12.47 -9.60
C GLU A 833 4.72 12.17 -10.41
N ASP A 834 5.87 12.73 -10.02
CA ASP A 834 7.13 12.60 -10.74
C ASP A 834 7.68 11.16 -10.68
N THR A 835 7.43 10.37 -11.73
CA THR A 835 7.97 9.01 -11.90
C THR A 835 9.41 8.99 -12.42
N ALA A 836 10.07 10.15 -12.52
CA ALA A 836 11.45 10.25 -12.98
C ALA A 836 12.18 11.40 -12.23
N PRO A 837 12.40 11.25 -10.91
CA PRO A 837 13.05 12.27 -10.08
C PRO A 837 14.58 12.32 -10.29
N ILE A 838 15.24 13.25 -9.59
CA ILE A 838 16.70 13.43 -9.64
C ILE A 838 17.29 13.06 -8.27
N ALA A 839 18.09 12.00 -8.24
CA ALA A 839 18.82 11.60 -7.04
C ALA A 839 20.10 12.42 -6.83
N HIS A 840 20.43 12.73 -5.58
CA HIS A 840 21.72 13.33 -5.19
C HIS A 840 22.24 12.69 -3.91
N PHE A 841 23.55 12.46 -3.83
CA PHE A 841 24.17 11.65 -2.76
C PHE A 841 24.98 12.46 -1.74
N GLY A 842 25.01 13.79 -1.87
CA GLY A 842 25.63 14.71 -0.90
C GLY A 842 24.67 15.20 0.19
N SER A 843 25.21 15.55 1.37
CA SER A 843 24.46 16.00 2.55
C SER A 843 24.88 17.40 3.01
N PRO A 844 23.93 18.30 3.34
CA PRO A 844 24.23 19.66 3.82
C PRO A 844 24.89 19.68 5.20
N LEU A 845 24.83 18.58 5.95
CA LEU A 845 25.36 18.45 7.32
C LEU A 845 26.60 17.54 7.41
N GLU A 846 27.10 17.02 6.29
CA GLU A 846 28.34 16.26 6.26
C GLU A 846 29.50 17.07 5.67
N SER A 847 30.32 17.65 6.54
CA SER A 847 31.52 18.42 6.15
C SER A 847 32.64 17.57 5.53
N ALA A 848 32.51 16.24 5.56
CA ALA A 848 33.52 15.28 5.14
C ALA A 848 33.02 14.41 3.96
N GLN A 849 32.57 15.04 2.89
CA GLN A 849 32.04 14.35 1.69
C GLN A 849 33.14 13.72 0.84
N THR A 850 32.75 12.78 -0.02
CA THR A 850 33.57 12.24 -1.12
C THR A 850 33.25 12.96 -2.42
N THR A 851 34.29 13.41 -3.13
CA THR A 851 34.17 13.85 -4.54
C THR A 851 34.74 12.76 -5.42
N LEU A 852 33.85 11.99 -6.05
CA LEU A 852 34.21 10.99 -7.04
C LEU A 852 34.58 11.68 -8.36
N ARG A 853 35.66 11.24 -9.01
CA ARG A 853 35.95 11.57 -10.42
C ARG A 853 35.98 10.30 -11.26
N PHE A 854 35.15 10.24 -12.28
CA PHE A 854 34.89 9.04 -13.07
C PHE A 854 35.60 9.09 -14.43
N ALA A 855 36.28 8.01 -14.78
CA ALA A 855 36.91 7.85 -16.10
C ALA A 855 36.84 6.40 -16.58
N THR A 856 36.74 6.21 -17.90
CA THR A 856 36.70 4.89 -18.53
C THR A 856 37.78 4.69 -19.59
N ARG A 857 38.32 3.47 -19.67
CA ARG A 857 39.41 3.09 -20.60
C ARG A 857 39.12 1.76 -21.27
N ALA A 858 39.40 1.64 -22.57
CA ALA A 858 39.25 0.41 -23.33
C ALA A 858 40.53 -0.45 -23.22
N GLY A 859 40.51 -1.48 -22.37
CA GLY A 859 41.71 -2.23 -21.98
C GLY A 859 42.38 -3.01 -23.10
N ASP A 860 41.58 -3.49 -24.07
CA ASP A 860 42.05 -4.17 -25.29
C ASP A 860 42.33 -3.19 -26.44
N GLU A 861 41.67 -2.03 -26.49
CA GLU A 861 41.90 -0.97 -27.49
C GLU A 861 42.99 0.02 -27.06
N SER A 862 44.16 -0.49 -26.70
CA SER A 862 45.36 0.31 -26.32
C SER A 862 45.18 1.27 -25.12
N ASN A 863 44.19 1.05 -24.24
CA ASN A 863 43.76 1.97 -23.18
C ASN A 863 43.24 3.32 -23.70
N ALA A 864 42.58 3.33 -24.88
CA ALA A 864 41.84 4.49 -25.37
C ALA A 864 40.80 4.97 -24.35
N ALA A 865 40.52 6.28 -24.34
CA ALA A 865 39.47 6.85 -23.50
C ALA A 865 38.08 6.52 -24.08
N ILE A 866 37.22 5.93 -23.26
CA ILE A 866 35.82 5.69 -23.58
C ILE A 866 35.03 6.94 -23.17
N THR A 867 34.36 7.59 -24.12
CA THR A 867 33.76 8.93 -24.01
C THR A 867 32.23 8.93 -24.15
N ASN A 868 31.61 7.84 -23.72
CA ASN A 868 30.17 7.59 -23.80
C ASN A 868 29.69 6.66 -22.67
N ALA A 869 30.46 6.55 -21.58
CA ALA A 869 30.15 5.68 -20.46
C ALA A 869 29.37 6.42 -19.38
N LYS A 870 28.38 5.75 -18.77
CA LYS A 870 27.51 6.28 -17.72
C LYS A 870 27.71 5.50 -16.43
N LEU A 871 27.73 6.21 -15.29
CA LEU A 871 27.86 5.64 -13.95
C LEU A 871 26.54 5.76 -13.17
N TYR A 872 26.04 4.66 -12.64
CA TYR A 872 24.81 4.56 -11.84
C TYR A 872 25.12 4.06 -10.43
N VAL A 873 24.24 4.37 -9.46
CA VAL A 873 24.32 3.87 -8.07
C VAL A 873 23.24 2.83 -7.82
N GLY A 874 23.60 1.72 -7.18
CA GLY A 874 22.71 0.59 -6.90
C GLY A 874 22.88 -0.54 -7.92
N GLN A 875 21.82 -1.33 -8.10
CA GLN A 875 21.86 -2.61 -8.80
C GLN A 875 21.14 -2.61 -10.16
N PHE A 876 20.35 -1.57 -10.46
CA PHE A 876 19.63 -1.39 -11.72
C PHE A 876 20.23 -0.24 -12.54
N SER A 877 20.37 -0.46 -13.85
CA SER A 877 20.68 0.58 -14.85
C SER A 877 19.42 0.99 -15.62
N MET A 878 18.55 0.02 -15.92
CA MET A 878 17.21 0.25 -16.47
C MET A 878 16.39 1.21 -15.60
N ARG A 879 15.69 2.15 -16.26
CA ARG A 879 14.86 3.25 -15.72
C ARG A 879 15.55 4.16 -14.70
N SER A 880 16.79 3.85 -14.35
CA SER A 880 17.58 4.56 -13.37
C SER A 880 18.34 5.70 -14.04
N ARG A 881 18.71 6.73 -13.27
CA ARG A 881 19.49 7.86 -13.79
C ARG A 881 20.97 7.76 -13.40
N PRO A 882 21.90 8.11 -14.31
CA PRO A 882 23.31 8.18 -13.96
C PRO A 882 23.60 9.37 -13.04
N ILE A 883 24.70 9.27 -12.31
CA ILE A 883 25.25 10.30 -11.41
C ILE A 883 26.54 10.95 -11.94
N ALA A 884 27.10 10.39 -13.01
CA ALA A 884 28.24 10.91 -13.76
C ALA A 884 28.28 10.22 -15.14
N ASP A 885 28.89 10.85 -16.13
CA ASP A 885 29.25 10.22 -17.41
C ASP A 885 30.66 10.62 -17.88
N THR A 886 31.05 10.21 -19.09
CA THR A 886 32.36 10.54 -19.68
C THR A 886 32.26 11.23 -21.05
N ASP A 887 31.10 11.77 -21.42
CA ASP A 887 30.89 12.44 -22.71
C ASP A 887 31.39 13.90 -22.67
N PRO A 888 32.45 14.26 -23.41
CA PRO A 888 32.94 15.64 -23.48
C PRO A 888 31.98 16.61 -24.19
N ALA A 889 30.87 16.12 -24.76
CA ALA A 889 29.78 16.92 -25.30
C ALA A 889 28.67 17.20 -24.27
N THR A 890 28.71 16.64 -23.05
CA THR A 890 27.73 16.96 -22.00
C THR A 890 27.85 18.42 -21.57
N VAL A 891 26.71 19.12 -21.57
CA VAL A 891 26.59 20.53 -21.18
C VAL A 891 25.61 20.66 -20.03
N ILE A 892 26.01 21.34 -18.96
CA ILE A 892 25.11 21.70 -17.84
C ILE A 892 24.17 22.82 -18.31
N ASP A 893 22.90 22.48 -18.49
CA ASP A 893 21.84 23.39 -18.96
C ASP A 893 21.32 24.27 -17.81
N THR A 894 21.95 25.44 -17.67
CA THR A 894 21.61 26.45 -16.66
C THR A 894 20.40 27.32 -17.00
N THR A 895 19.56 26.97 -17.99
CA THR A 895 18.36 27.76 -18.34
C THR A 895 17.27 27.77 -17.27
N SER A 896 17.25 26.76 -16.40
CA SER A 896 16.40 26.68 -15.20
C SER A 896 17.09 25.86 -14.11
N ASP A 897 16.63 25.94 -12.85
CA ASP A 897 17.16 25.06 -11.80
C ASP A 897 16.84 23.57 -12.05
N ILE A 898 15.71 23.27 -12.70
CA ILE A 898 15.32 21.88 -13.03
C ILE A 898 16.26 21.29 -14.07
N THR A 899 16.50 22.00 -15.18
CA THR A 899 17.45 21.58 -16.23
C THR A 899 18.88 21.56 -15.69
N ARG A 900 19.24 22.50 -14.81
CA ARG A 900 20.54 22.52 -14.14
C ARG A 900 20.73 21.25 -13.33
N LEU A 901 19.81 20.93 -12.41
CA LEU A 901 19.92 19.72 -11.57
C LEU A 901 19.91 18.44 -12.43
N ALA A 902 19.10 18.38 -13.48
CA ALA A 902 19.03 17.23 -14.39
C ALA A 902 20.33 16.98 -15.18
N THR A 903 21.12 18.03 -15.45
CA THR A 903 22.37 17.95 -16.24
C THR A 903 23.65 18.09 -15.41
N GLN A 904 23.56 18.64 -14.20
CA GLN A 904 24.67 18.75 -13.24
C GLN A 904 25.14 17.36 -12.77
N ASN A 905 24.24 16.36 -12.76
CA ASN A 905 24.54 14.95 -12.50
C ASN A 905 25.16 14.20 -13.70
N LEU A 906 25.50 14.89 -14.80
CA LEU A 906 26.03 14.27 -16.02
C LEU A 906 27.51 14.65 -16.29
N GLY A 907 28.19 15.32 -15.35
CA GLY A 907 29.64 15.58 -15.46
C GLY A 907 30.51 14.35 -15.20
N ASP A 908 31.84 14.50 -15.32
CA ASP A 908 32.81 13.46 -14.93
C ASP A 908 33.03 13.36 -13.41
N THR A 909 32.21 14.05 -12.60
CA THR A 909 32.32 14.08 -11.14
C THR A 909 30.98 13.95 -10.43
N ALA A 910 30.97 13.25 -9.29
CA ALA A 910 29.80 13.13 -8.42
C ALA A 910 30.16 13.40 -6.96
N THR A 911 29.21 13.90 -6.17
CA THR A 911 29.36 14.12 -4.72
C THR A 911 28.55 13.10 -3.94
N LEU A 912 29.21 12.36 -3.04
CA LEU A 912 28.60 11.33 -2.20
C LEU A 912 29.07 11.46 -0.76
N VAL A 913 28.20 11.25 0.22
CA VAL A 913 28.64 11.08 1.62
C VAL A 913 29.41 9.76 1.81
N PRO A 914 30.34 9.65 2.78
CA PRO A 914 31.09 8.42 3.00
C PRO A 914 30.19 7.22 3.34
N GLY A 915 30.46 6.07 2.73
CA GLY A 915 29.61 4.89 2.81
C GLY A 915 30.08 3.76 1.89
N THR A 916 29.34 2.65 1.88
CA THR A 916 29.49 1.57 0.90
C THR A 916 28.42 1.72 -0.17
N TYR A 917 28.80 1.67 -1.43
CA TYR A 917 27.91 1.82 -2.57
C TYR A 917 28.17 0.71 -3.60
N ASP A 918 27.10 0.13 -4.12
CA ASP A 918 27.12 -0.59 -5.40
C ASP A 918 27.05 0.41 -6.55
N PHE A 919 27.77 0.13 -7.62
CA PHE A 919 27.80 0.94 -8.84
C PHE A 919 27.65 0.07 -10.08
N ILE A 920 27.14 0.68 -11.15
CA ILE A 920 27.12 0.11 -12.50
C ILE A 920 27.78 1.09 -13.45
N VAL A 921 28.64 0.58 -14.33
CA VAL A 921 29.06 1.31 -15.54
C VAL A 921 28.41 0.66 -16.75
N VAL A 922 27.74 1.48 -17.56
CA VAL A 922 27.15 1.11 -18.85
C VAL A 922 27.87 1.92 -19.92
N ALA A 923 28.42 1.26 -20.95
CA ALA A 923 29.13 1.93 -22.03
C ALA A 923 28.87 1.23 -23.36
N PRO A 924 28.17 1.87 -24.33
CA PRO A 924 27.91 1.27 -25.64
C PRO A 924 29.20 0.88 -26.35
N GLY A 925 29.29 -0.40 -26.74
CA GLY A 925 30.48 -1.05 -27.28
C GLY A 925 31.32 -1.83 -26.26
N TYR A 926 31.02 -1.73 -24.98
CA TYR A 926 31.78 -2.32 -23.88
C TYR A 926 30.91 -3.02 -22.82
N GLY A 927 29.58 -2.92 -22.89
CA GLY A 927 28.64 -3.64 -22.04
C GLY A 927 28.36 -3.00 -20.67
N ILE A 928 27.86 -3.84 -19.76
CA ILE A 928 27.34 -3.48 -18.44
C ILE A 928 28.17 -4.18 -17.36
N HIS A 929 28.72 -3.42 -16.41
CA HIS A 929 29.66 -3.93 -15.41
C HIS A 929 29.33 -3.40 -14.01
N ARG A 930 29.05 -4.30 -13.06
CA ARG A 930 28.72 -3.99 -11.66
C ARG A 930 29.94 -4.10 -10.73
N PHE A 931 30.04 -3.24 -9.72
CA PHE A 931 31.06 -3.34 -8.66
C PHE A 931 30.70 -2.54 -7.39
N SER A 932 31.11 -3.02 -6.21
CA SER A 932 30.92 -2.29 -4.94
C SER A 932 32.18 -1.51 -4.53
N ARG A 933 32.06 -0.32 -3.94
CA ARG A 933 33.18 0.44 -3.34
C ARG A 933 32.82 1.00 -1.97
N VAL A 934 33.82 1.06 -1.08
CA VAL A 934 33.75 1.83 0.17
C VAL A 934 34.39 3.19 -0.10
N LEU A 935 33.63 4.27 0.09
CA LEU A 935 34.07 5.64 -0.12
C LEU A 935 34.38 6.32 1.22
N SER A 936 35.55 6.97 1.27
CA SER A 936 36.00 7.83 2.36
C SER A 936 35.97 9.30 1.94
N ALA A 937 35.92 10.21 2.92
CA ALA A 937 35.99 11.65 2.69
C ALA A 937 37.19 12.09 1.83
N GLY A 938 37.02 13.12 1.00
CA GLY A 938 38.03 13.67 0.10
C GLY A 938 37.79 13.33 -1.37
N THR A 939 38.73 13.70 -2.25
CA THR A 939 38.67 13.34 -3.67
C THR A 939 39.03 11.86 -3.87
N PHE A 940 38.27 11.16 -4.71
CA PHE A 940 38.54 9.79 -5.11
C PHE A 940 38.58 9.71 -6.65
N ASP A 941 39.79 9.73 -7.21
CA ASP A 941 39.99 9.55 -8.64
C ASP A 941 39.79 8.06 -9.00
N PHE A 942 38.84 7.77 -9.90
CA PHE A 942 38.32 6.43 -10.16
C PHE A 942 38.30 6.11 -11.65
N THR A 943 39.02 5.06 -12.05
CA THR A 943 39.11 4.62 -13.46
C THR A 943 38.62 3.19 -13.62
N VAL A 944 37.69 2.98 -14.56
CA VAL A 944 37.23 1.65 -14.96
C VAL A 944 37.82 1.29 -16.33
N THR A 945 38.64 0.25 -16.36
CA THR A 945 39.15 -0.37 -17.58
C THR A 945 38.18 -1.47 -18.01
N LEU A 946 37.48 -1.22 -19.11
CA LEU A 946 36.48 -2.10 -19.71
C LEU A 946 37.09 -2.91 -20.88
N PRO A 947 36.72 -4.19 -21.04
CA PRO A 947 36.97 -4.95 -22.26
C PRO A 947 35.96 -4.55 -23.34
N THR A 948 36.30 -4.76 -24.62
CA THR A 948 35.34 -4.60 -25.72
C THR A 948 34.27 -5.69 -25.68
N ASN A 949 33.00 -5.32 -25.81
CA ASN A 949 31.92 -6.28 -26.03
C ASN A 949 31.88 -6.65 -27.52
N TRP A 950 32.36 -7.85 -27.85
CA TRP A 950 32.43 -8.34 -29.23
C TRP A 950 31.06 -8.69 -29.82
N ALA A 951 30.01 -8.78 -28.99
CA ALA A 951 28.64 -8.91 -29.44
C ALA A 951 27.92 -7.56 -29.64
N SER A 952 28.49 -6.43 -29.22
CA SER A 952 27.78 -5.14 -29.24
C SER A 952 27.43 -4.66 -30.66
N LEU A 953 26.17 -4.26 -30.85
CA LEU A 953 25.70 -3.54 -32.03
C LEU A 953 26.51 -2.25 -32.29
N SER A 954 26.93 -1.56 -31.23
CA SER A 954 27.79 -0.36 -31.31
C SER A 954 29.21 -0.65 -31.81
N LYS A 955 29.63 -1.93 -31.80
CA LYS A 955 30.89 -2.41 -32.42
C LYS A 955 30.68 -3.06 -33.79
N THR A 956 29.47 -2.95 -34.38
CA THR A 956 29.05 -3.55 -35.66
C THR A 956 28.89 -5.08 -35.66
N ALA A 957 28.60 -5.68 -34.50
CA ALA A 957 28.03 -7.02 -34.44
C ALA A 957 26.60 -7.07 -35.02
N SER A 958 26.05 -8.27 -35.17
CA SER A 958 24.67 -8.49 -35.63
C SER A 958 24.11 -9.81 -35.11
N VAL A 959 22.78 -9.92 -35.00
CA VAL A 959 22.10 -11.09 -34.42
C VAL A 959 20.93 -11.58 -35.26
N VAL A 960 20.71 -12.89 -35.27
CA VAL A 960 19.49 -13.54 -35.79
C VAL A 960 18.90 -14.48 -34.74
N THR A 961 17.58 -14.56 -34.68
CA THR A 961 16.82 -15.30 -33.66
C THR A 961 15.87 -16.32 -34.28
N THR A 962 15.32 -17.23 -33.48
CA THR A 962 14.23 -18.14 -33.89
C THR A 962 12.83 -17.51 -33.97
N ALA A 963 12.67 -16.26 -33.53
CA ALA A 963 11.40 -15.56 -33.54
C ALA A 963 10.78 -15.47 -34.95
N THR A 964 9.46 -15.66 -35.01
CA THR A 964 8.67 -15.71 -36.25
C THR A 964 7.63 -14.60 -36.36
N ASP A 965 7.23 -13.96 -35.25
CA ASP A 965 6.34 -12.79 -35.31
C ASP A 965 7.12 -11.55 -35.80
N GLU A 966 6.55 -10.77 -36.73
CA GLU A 966 7.21 -9.59 -37.31
C GLU A 966 7.66 -8.57 -36.24
N ALA A 967 6.86 -8.39 -35.18
CA ALA A 967 7.19 -7.51 -34.05
C ALA A 967 8.40 -8.02 -33.24
N ASN A 968 8.55 -9.33 -33.07
CA ASN A 968 9.69 -9.92 -32.35
C ASN A 968 10.97 -9.85 -33.21
N ILE A 969 10.85 -10.10 -34.52
CA ILE A 969 11.93 -9.98 -35.51
C ILE A 969 12.46 -8.53 -35.60
N ALA A 970 11.58 -7.54 -35.45
CA ALA A 970 11.97 -6.12 -35.42
C ALA A 970 12.79 -5.76 -34.17
N LEU A 971 12.55 -6.42 -33.04
CA LEU A 971 13.25 -6.17 -31.76
C LEU A 971 14.56 -6.95 -31.62
N LYS A 972 14.85 -7.98 -32.43
CA LYS A 972 16.00 -8.89 -32.24
C LYS A 972 17.34 -8.19 -31.95
N ASP A 973 17.60 -7.02 -32.56
CA ASP A 973 18.90 -6.35 -32.46
C ASP A 973 19.12 -5.67 -31.10
N THR A 974 18.06 -5.51 -30.29
CA THR A 974 18.19 -5.06 -28.89
C THR A 974 18.78 -6.12 -27.97
N VAL A 975 18.84 -7.39 -28.40
CA VAL A 975 19.48 -8.49 -27.65
C VAL A 975 21.00 -8.30 -27.53
N ILE A 976 21.56 -7.27 -28.18
CA ILE A 976 23.01 -6.99 -28.24
C ILE A 976 23.32 -5.47 -28.21
N ASP A 977 22.44 -4.65 -27.62
CA ASP A 977 22.56 -3.17 -27.64
C ASP A 977 23.30 -2.56 -26.41
N ASP A 978 23.81 -3.41 -25.51
CA ASP A 978 24.44 -3.05 -24.23
C ASP A 978 23.46 -2.48 -23.16
N SER A 979 22.16 -2.83 -23.19
CA SER A 979 21.10 -2.29 -22.30
C SER A 979 20.29 -3.36 -21.54
N GLU A 980 19.64 -2.97 -20.42
CA GLU A 980 18.57 -3.77 -19.78
C GLU A 980 17.16 -3.12 -19.93
N GLU A 981 17.04 -2.00 -20.67
CA GLU A 981 15.77 -1.31 -20.96
C GLU A 981 14.96 -1.96 -22.11
N THR A 982 15.65 -2.78 -22.89
CA THR A 982 15.27 -3.27 -24.21
C THR A 982 15.53 -4.77 -24.28
N GLY A 983 15.01 -5.46 -25.28
CA GLY A 983 15.07 -6.93 -25.36
C GLY A 983 13.99 -7.49 -26.27
N ALA A 984 14.09 -8.79 -26.57
CA ALA A 984 13.18 -9.47 -27.49
C ALA A 984 12.60 -10.77 -26.91
N ARG A 985 11.52 -11.24 -27.53
CA ARG A 985 11.17 -12.67 -27.56
C ARG A 985 12.07 -13.30 -28.62
N ILE A 986 12.89 -14.28 -28.24
CA ILE A 986 13.81 -14.96 -29.18
C ILE A 986 13.22 -16.29 -29.68
N GLY A 987 12.23 -16.83 -28.97
CA GLY A 987 11.37 -17.92 -29.41
C GLY A 987 9.91 -17.59 -29.12
N ASP A 988 9.04 -17.85 -30.10
CA ASP A 988 7.60 -17.60 -30.09
C ASP A 988 6.85 -18.79 -30.71
N ASN A 989 5.52 -18.70 -30.79
CA ASN A 989 4.65 -19.71 -31.43
C ASN A 989 4.88 -21.16 -30.96
N GLY A 990 5.23 -21.35 -29.68
CA GLY A 990 5.48 -22.65 -29.05
C GLY A 990 6.94 -23.10 -29.00
N LEU A 991 7.87 -22.37 -29.65
CA LEU A 991 9.28 -22.70 -29.67
C LEU A 991 10.03 -22.08 -28.47
N VAL A 992 10.10 -22.82 -27.36
CA VAL A 992 10.96 -22.46 -26.20
C VAL A 992 12.25 -23.29 -26.19
N ALA A 993 12.17 -24.59 -25.92
CA ALA A 993 13.35 -25.44 -25.89
C ALA A 993 13.95 -25.58 -27.31
N GLY A 994 15.21 -25.22 -27.48
CA GLY A 994 15.87 -25.18 -28.79
C GLY A 994 15.71 -23.88 -29.57
N ALA A 995 14.98 -22.88 -29.05
CA ALA A 995 15.07 -21.49 -29.53
C ALA A 995 16.51 -20.98 -29.44
N TYR A 996 16.91 -20.02 -30.27
CA TYR A 996 18.28 -19.49 -30.26
C TYR A 996 18.38 -18.00 -30.61
N ALA A 997 19.53 -17.43 -30.23
CA ALA A 997 20.10 -16.21 -30.78
C ALA A 997 21.52 -16.51 -31.28
N ILE A 998 21.78 -16.33 -32.58
CA ILE A 998 23.09 -16.44 -33.20
C ILE A 998 23.65 -15.03 -33.38
N VAL A 999 24.73 -14.71 -32.66
CA VAL A 999 25.45 -13.44 -32.74
C VAL A 999 26.71 -13.61 -33.59
N LYS A 1000 26.87 -12.73 -34.57
CA LYS A 1000 28.08 -12.55 -35.37
C LYS A 1000 28.96 -11.50 -34.72
N LEU A 1001 30.18 -11.88 -34.34
CA LEU A 1001 31.06 -11.02 -33.55
C LEU A 1001 31.67 -9.88 -34.39
N ALA A 1002 31.73 -8.70 -33.78
CA ALA A 1002 32.35 -7.50 -34.32
C ALA A 1002 33.80 -7.75 -34.74
N GLY A 1003 34.21 -7.32 -35.94
CA GLY A 1003 35.62 -7.36 -36.37
C GLY A 1003 36.21 -8.74 -36.68
N GLY A 1004 35.49 -9.84 -36.51
CA GLY A 1004 35.91 -11.18 -36.97
C GLY A 1004 36.14 -12.20 -35.85
N SER A 1005 37.32 -12.85 -35.85
CA SER A 1005 37.62 -13.98 -34.96
C SER A 1005 38.27 -13.53 -33.66
N HIS A 1006 37.66 -13.87 -32.51
CA HIS A 1006 38.11 -13.46 -31.18
C HIS A 1006 38.29 -14.63 -30.22
N ARG A 1007 39.24 -14.48 -29.29
CA ARG A 1007 39.53 -15.45 -28.23
C ARG A 1007 38.65 -15.20 -27.00
N ILE A 1008 37.36 -15.47 -27.15
CA ILE A 1008 36.35 -15.23 -26.13
C ILE A 1008 36.46 -16.22 -24.96
N SER A 1009 36.11 -15.78 -23.75
CA SER A 1009 36.21 -16.59 -22.53
C SER A 1009 35.07 -16.39 -21.52
N SER A 1010 34.22 -15.40 -21.73
CA SER A 1010 32.98 -15.22 -20.95
C SER A 1010 31.90 -14.54 -21.78
N VAL A 1011 30.66 -14.68 -21.31
CA VAL A 1011 29.53 -13.85 -21.72
C VAL A 1011 28.90 -13.18 -20.50
N ASN A 1012 28.22 -12.06 -20.71
CA ASN A 1012 27.17 -11.62 -19.80
C ASN A 1012 25.81 -11.88 -20.48
N VAL A 1013 24.81 -12.32 -19.71
CA VAL A 1013 23.46 -12.60 -20.21
C VAL A 1013 22.45 -11.95 -19.26
N SER A 1014 21.49 -11.21 -19.79
CA SER A 1014 20.34 -10.68 -19.03
C SER A 1014 19.03 -11.25 -19.54
N THR A 1015 18.08 -11.45 -18.62
CA THR A 1015 16.68 -11.71 -18.95
C THR A 1015 15.73 -10.81 -18.15
N ALA A 1016 16.23 -9.65 -17.67
CA ALA A 1016 15.45 -8.61 -17.03
C ALA A 1016 14.28 -8.16 -17.93
N ALA A 1017 13.07 -8.10 -17.38
CA ALA A 1017 11.90 -7.67 -18.13
C ALA A 1017 11.90 -6.12 -18.24
N GLY A 1018 12.33 -5.58 -19.39
CA GLY A 1018 12.25 -4.15 -19.69
C GLY A 1018 10.85 -3.72 -20.16
N PRO A 1019 10.56 -2.40 -20.23
CA PRO A 1019 9.27 -1.88 -20.73
C PRO A 1019 8.88 -2.40 -22.12
N ASN A 1020 9.88 -2.62 -22.98
CA ASN A 1020 9.68 -3.12 -24.35
C ASN A 1020 9.62 -4.65 -24.43
N ASN A 1021 9.87 -5.37 -23.33
CA ASN A 1021 9.90 -6.82 -23.26
C ASN A 1021 9.25 -7.41 -21.96
N PRO A 1022 8.04 -6.98 -21.56
CA PRO A 1022 7.47 -7.30 -20.25
C PRO A 1022 6.99 -8.76 -20.14
N GLY A 1023 7.47 -9.51 -19.15
CA GLY A 1023 6.97 -10.86 -18.84
C GLY A 1023 7.88 -11.75 -17.99
N ARG A 1024 7.83 -11.59 -16.66
CA ARG A 1024 8.68 -12.29 -15.68
C ARG A 1024 8.71 -13.83 -15.80
N PHE A 1025 7.59 -14.48 -16.15
CA PHE A 1025 7.51 -15.95 -16.32
C PHE A 1025 8.02 -16.47 -17.68
N THR A 1026 8.12 -15.61 -18.69
CA THR A 1026 8.67 -15.92 -20.02
C THR A 1026 10.19 -15.68 -20.13
N ALA A 1027 10.83 -15.28 -19.03
CA ALA A 1027 12.27 -15.08 -18.93
C ALA A 1027 13.06 -16.38 -19.20
N LEU A 1028 14.28 -16.25 -19.71
CA LEU A 1028 15.24 -17.36 -19.85
C LEU A 1028 15.56 -17.96 -18.47
N ARG A 1029 15.69 -19.29 -18.38
CA ARG A 1029 16.11 -19.97 -17.15
C ARG A 1029 17.42 -20.73 -17.32
N ALA A 1030 17.58 -21.43 -18.43
CA ALA A 1030 18.80 -22.18 -18.77
C ALA A 1030 19.11 -22.17 -20.27
N PHE A 1031 20.40 -22.27 -20.61
CA PHE A 1031 20.91 -22.19 -21.98
C PHE A 1031 22.21 -22.98 -22.20
N GLU A 1032 22.47 -23.31 -23.46
CA GLU A 1032 23.76 -23.77 -23.98
C GLU A 1032 24.43 -22.63 -24.76
N LEU A 1033 25.75 -22.52 -24.70
CA LEU A 1033 26.55 -21.67 -25.59
C LEU A 1033 27.32 -22.56 -26.55
N LEU A 1034 27.25 -22.24 -27.85
CA LEU A 1034 27.92 -22.95 -28.92
C LEU A 1034 28.73 -21.95 -29.75
N ALA A 1035 29.97 -22.29 -30.11
CA ALA A 1035 30.85 -21.38 -30.84
C ALA A 1035 31.20 -21.92 -32.23
N CYS A 1036 31.29 -21.02 -33.22
CA CYS A 1036 31.62 -21.35 -34.60
C CYS A 1036 32.63 -20.36 -35.20
N SER A 1037 33.52 -20.88 -36.05
CA SER A 1037 34.60 -20.13 -36.72
C SER A 1037 34.56 -20.38 -38.22
N GLY A 1038 34.18 -19.35 -39.00
CA GLY A 1038 34.00 -19.42 -40.44
C GLY A 1038 32.62 -18.90 -40.87
N SER A 1039 32.01 -19.56 -41.86
CA SER A 1039 30.63 -19.33 -42.27
C SER A 1039 29.69 -20.06 -41.31
N CYS A 1040 28.94 -19.30 -40.51
CA CYS A 1040 28.16 -19.80 -39.37
C CYS A 1040 26.72 -19.24 -39.39
N ASP A 1041 26.21 -18.94 -40.58
CA ASP A 1041 24.95 -18.22 -40.79
C ASP A 1041 23.69 -19.08 -40.56
N THR A 1042 23.86 -20.34 -40.10
CA THR A 1042 22.78 -21.31 -39.81
C THR A 1042 23.11 -22.18 -38.58
N PRO A 1043 22.11 -22.67 -37.82
CA PRO A 1043 22.32 -23.47 -36.60
C PRO A 1043 23.19 -24.73 -36.78
N ASP A 1044 23.08 -25.41 -37.93
CA ASP A 1044 23.79 -26.66 -38.21
C ASP A 1044 25.33 -26.52 -38.19
N ALA A 1045 25.85 -25.29 -38.32
CA ALA A 1045 27.27 -25.00 -38.18
C ALA A 1045 27.79 -25.13 -36.73
N PHE A 1046 26.91 -24.98 -35.74
CA PHE A 1046 27.23 -24.94 -34.32
C PHE A 1046 27.29 -26.34 -33.70
N THR A 1047 28.27 -27.14 -34.14
CA THR A 1047 28.45 -28.54 -33.72
C THR A 1047 29.12 -28.73 -32.35
N LYS A 1048 29.57 -27.64 -31.70
CA LYS A 1048 30.32 -27.69 -30.43
C LYS A 1048 29.70 -26.79 -29.36
N VAL A 1049 29.06 -27.41 -28.37
CA VAL A 1049 28.78 -26.78 -27.07
C VAL A 1049 30.11 -26.45 -26.38
N ILE A 1050 30.26 -25.21 -25.91
CA ILE A 1050 31.43 -24.73 -25.16
C ILE A 1050 31.10 -24.47 -23.68
N TYR A 1051 29.82 -24.30 -23.36
CA TYR A 1051 29.31 -24.09 -22.01
C TYR A 1051 27.82 -24.51 -21.95
N THR A 1052 27.41 -25.07 -20.82
CA THR A 1052 26.00 -25.30 -20.48
C THR A 1052 25.77 -24.63 -19.13
N SER A 1053 24.71 -23.82 -19.02
CA SER A 1053 24.39 -23.14 -17.77
C SER A 1053 23.89 -24.11 -16.71
N PRO A 1054 23.86 -23.71 -15.42
CA PRO A 1054 22.96 -24.32 -14.45
C PRO A 1054 21.51 -24.33 -14.97
N ALA A 1055 20.69 -25.27 -14.50
CA ALA A 1055 19.27 -25.37 -14.88
C ALA A 1055 18.44 -24.16 -14.40
N ASP A 1056 19.00 -23.41 -13.45
CA ASP A 1056 18.49 -22.29 -12.68
C ASP A 1056 19.43 -21.07 -12.76
N ALA A 1057 20.13 -20.88 -13.88
CA ALA A 1057 21.07 -19.78 -14.10
C ALA A 1057 20.43 -18.39 -13.83
N PHE A 1058 19.14 -18.28 -14.14
CA PHE A 1058 18.26 -17.30 -13.54
C PHE A 1058 17.31 -18.06 -12.60
N PRO A 1059 17.53 -18.02 -11.27
CA PRO A 1059 16.64 -18.66 -10.33
C PRO A 1059 15.34 -17.87 -10.24
N SER A 1060 14.33 -18.46 -9.62
CA SER A 1060 13.16 -17.74 -9.14
C SER A 1060 12.53 -18.54 -8.02
N PHE A 1061 11.90 -17.83 -7.10
CA PHE A 1061 11.30 -18.36 -5.88
C PHE A 1061 9.78 -18.10 -5.92
N LEU A 1062 9.03 -18.65 -4.96
CA LEU A 1062 7.65 -18.21 -4.76
C LEU A 1062 7.65 -16.71 -4.40
N ILE A 1063 6.63 -15.93 -4.76
CA ILE A 1063 5.46 -16.29 -5.57
C ILE A 1063 5.65 -16.05 -7.08
N ARG A 1064 6.77 -15.43 -7.48
CA ARG A 1064 7.04 -15.04 -8.88
C ARG A 1064 8.53 -14.76 -9.10
N PRO A 1065 9.04 -14.89 -10.35
CA PRO A 1065 10.33 -14.31 -10.73
C PRO A 1065 10.32 -12.78 -10.57
N VAL A 1066 11.44 -12.18 -10.22
CA VAL A 1066 11.58 -10.76 -9.89
C VAL A 1066 12.87 -10.18 -10.46
N GLN A 1067 12.93 -8.87 -10.64
CA GLN A 1067 13.97 -8.28 -11.50
C GLN A 1067 15.41 -8.49 -10.99
N ASN A 1068 15.61 -8.52 -9.67
CA ASN A 1068 16.92 -8.79 -9.06
C ASN A 1068 17.43 -10.23 -9.28
N ASP A 1069 16.54 -11.20 -9.51
CA ASP A 1069 16.91 -12.58 -9.86
C ASP A 1069 17.19 -12.75 -11.38
N LEU A 1070 16.65 -11.85 -12.21
CA LEU A 1070 16.64 -11.93 -13.68
C LEU A 1070 17.68 -11.02 -14.41
N PHE A 1071 18.27 -10.06 -13.71
CA PHE A 1071 19.24 -9.09 -14.25
C PHE A 1071 20.54 -9.69 -14.81
N ILE A 1072 21.38 -8.86 -15.44
CA ILE A 1072 22.58 -9.31 -16.17
C ILE A 1072 23.60 -10.05 -15.29
N LYS A 1073 24.00 -11.26 -15.70
CA LYS A 1073 24.95 -12.16 -15.00
C LYS A 1073 26.08 -12.64 -15.92
N SER A 1074 27.27 -12.83 -15.35
CA SER A 1074 28.47 -13.30 -16.06
C SER A 1074 28.63 -14.82 -16.02
N PHE A 1075 28.95 -15.43 -17.16
CA PHE A 1075 29.17 -16.86 -17.33
C PHE A 1075 30.51 -17.10 -18.04
N SER A 1076 31.45 -17.77 -17.37
CA SER A 1076 32.83 -17.97 -17.85
C SER A 1076 33.12 -19.41 -18.26
N PHE A 1077 33.92 -19.59 -19.30
CA PHE A 1077 34.26 -20.89 -19.89
C PHE A 1077 35.73 -20.94 -20.35
N ALA A 1078 36.20 -22.12 -20.75
CA ALA A 1078 37.55 -22.29 -21.27
C ALA A 1078 37.71 -21.48 -22.59
N PRO A 1079 38.74 -20.62 -22.74
CA PRO A 1079 38.82 -19.70 -23.87
C PRO A 1079 38.79 -20.40 -25.24
N VAL A 1080 37.96 -19.90 -26.16
CA VAL A 1080 37.82 -20.43 -27.54
C VAL A 1080 37.99 -19.32 -28.57
N ASP A 1081 38.52 -19.67 -29.74
CA ASP A 1081 38.61 -18.77 -30.88
C ASP A 1081 37.33 -18.91 -31.74
N ALA A 1082 36.52 -17.85 -31.81
CA ALA A 1082 35.18 -17.83 -32.41
C ALA A 1082 34.95 -16.62 -33.34
N THR A 1083 34.18 -16.80 -34.42
CA THR A 1083 33.63 -15.69 -35.24
C THR A 1083 32.15 -15.43 -34.96
N HIS A 1084 31.44 -16.45 -34.47
CA HIS A 1084 30.03 -16.39 -34.11
C HIS A 1084 29.79 -17.20 -32.84
N LEU A 1085 28.81 -16.77 -32.04
CA LEU A 1085 28.35 -17.46 -30.85
C LEU A 1085 26.83 -17.67 -30.97
N MET A 1086 26.35 -18.86 -30.65
CA MET A 1086 24.92 -19.17 -30.51
C MET A 1086 24.61 -19.39 -29.03
N LEU A 1087 23.70 -18.58 -28.48
CA LEU A 1087 22.97 -18.92 -27.27
C LEU A 1087 21.75 -19.74 -27.70
N LYS A 1088 21.62 -20.95 -27.16
CA LYS A 1088 20.50 -21.86 -27.42
C LYS A 1088 19.75 -22.13 -26.12
N VAL A 1089 18.45 -21.91 -26.13
CA VAL A 1089 17.57 -22.06 -24.97
C VAL A 1089 17.41 -23.53 -24.60
N VAL A 1090 17.54 -23.84 -23.31
CA VAL A 1090 17.14 -25.11 -22.71
C VAL A 1090 15.73 -24.98 -22.11
N SER A 1091 15.46 -23.90 -21.37
CA SER A 1091 14.13 -23.64 -20.77
C SER A 1091 13.91 -22.16 -20.43
N SER A 1092 12.64 -21.76 -20.37
CA SER A 1092 12.17 -20.53 -19.72
C SER A 1092 11.82 -20.77 -18.24
N GLN A 1093 11.39 -19.75 -17.50
CA GLN A 1093 10.92 -19.94 -16.12
C GLN A 1093 9.71 -20.89 -16.06
N CYS A 1094 8.72 -20.73 -16.95
CA CYS A 1094 7.60 -21.68 -17.04
C CYS A 1094 8.05 -23.10 -17.41
N THR A 1095 8.81 -23.27 -18.50
CA THR A 1095 9.13 -24.63 -19.00
C THR A 1095 10.27 -25.31 -18.26
N GLY A 1096 10.72 -24.75 -17.13
CA GLY A 1096 11.95 -25.17 -16.46
C GLY A 1096 12.00 -24.97 -14.94
N ASN A 1097 11.06 -24.23 -14.33
CA ASN A 1097 10.98 -24.13 -12.87
C ASN A 1097 9.90 -25.09 -12.32
N PRO A 1098 10.26 -26.11 -11.52
CA PRO A 1098 9.28 -27.01 -10.91
C PRO A 1098 8.36 -26.32 -9.90
N LEU A 1099 8.68 -25.10 -9.44
CA LEU A 1099 7.77 -24.30 -8.62
C LEU A 1099 6.50 -23.84 -9.37
N PHE A 1100 6.54 -23.79 -10.70
CA PHE A 1100 5.47 -23.22 -11.54
C PHE A 1100 4.86 -24.25 -12.50
N ALA A 1101 5.11 -25.54 -12.30
CA ALA A 1101 4.75 -26.60 -13.24
C ALA A 1101 3.59 -27.46 -12.72
N GLY A 1102 2.73 -27.91 -13.63
CA GLY A 1102 1.59 -28.79 -13.37
C GLY A 1102 0.46 -28.15 -12.56
N GLU A 1103 -0.54 -28.99 -12.26
CA GLU A 1103 -1.64 -28.67 -11.35
C GLU A 1103 -1.16 -28.69 -9.89
N GLN A 1104 -1.52 -27.67 -9.13
CA GLN A 1104 -1.06 -27.39 -7.77
C GLN A 1104 -2.19 -27.18 -6.76
N ASP A 1105 -3.44 -27.01 -7.21
CA ASP A 1105 -4.61 -26.85 -6.34
C ASP A 1105 -5.77 -27.82 -6.66
N ALA A 1106 -6.93 -27.60 -6.03
CA ALA A 1106 -8.16 -28.36 -6.19
C ALA A 1106 -9.39 -27.45 -6.44
N ASP A 1107 -9.17 -26.29 -7.06
CA ASP A 1107 -10.19 -25.43 -7.66
C ASP A 1107 -10.38 -25.78 -9.14
N PRO A 1108 -11.49 -26.45 -9.54
CA PRO A 1108 -11.69 -26.92 -10.90
C PRO A 1108 -11.97 -25.80 -11.93
N LEU A 1109 -11.86 -24.52 -11.53
CA LEU A 1109 -11.96 -23.35 -12.41
C LEU A 1109 -10.57 -22.73 -12.71
N ASN A 1110 -9.52 -23.21 -12.07
CA ASN A 1110 -8.14 -22.73 -12.23
C ASN A 1110 -7.33 -23.62 -13.21
N ASP A 1111 -6.23 -23.08 -13.73
CA ASP A 1111 -5.13 -23.85 -14.35
C ASP A 1111 -3.84 -23.25 -13.80
N THR A 1112 -3.13 -24.00 -12.97
CA THR A 1112 -1.92 -23.51 -12.30
C THR A 1112 -0.65 -23.71 -13.11
N ASP A 1113 -0.67 -24.46 -14.23
CA ASP A 1113 0.56 -24.78 -14.95
C ASP A 1113 1.01 -23.62 -15.86
N CYS A 1114 2.14 -22.99 -15.51
CA CYS A 1114 2.80 -21.94 -16.31
C CYS A 1114 3.01 -22.35 -17.78
N ALA A 1115 3.11 -23.66 -18.05
CA ALA A 1115 3.28 -24.19 -19.39
C ALA A 1115 2.01 -24.12 -20.27
N THR A 1116 0.82 -24.32 -19.69
CA THR A 1116 -0.45 -24.44 -20.43
C THR A 1116 -1.46 -23.33 -20.15
N ALA A 1117 -1.44 -22.74 -18.95
CA ALA A 1117 -2.38 -21.72 -18.55
C ALA A 1117 -2.43 -20.57 -19.57
N ALA A 1118 -3.64 -20.28 -20.05
CA ALA A 1118 -3.86 -19.16 -20.94
C ALA A 1118 -3.55 -17.86 -20.19
N ALA A 1119 -2.69 -17.01 -20.76
CA ALA A 1119 -2.38 -15.73 -20.12
C ALA A 1119 -3.67 -14.90 -20.01
N LEU A 1120 -4.00 -14.48 -18.78
CA LEU A 1120 -5.19 -13.68 -18.51
C LEU A 1120 -5.15 -12.37 -19.32
N THR A 1121 -6.31 -11.93 -19.79
CA THR A 1121 -6.45 -10.76 -20.66
C THR A 1121 -6.03 -9.48 -19.94
N ASP A 1122 -5.48 -8.53 -20.70
CA ASP A 1122 -5.10 -7.20 -20.22
C ASP A 1122 -6.29 -6.51 -19.51
N PRO A 1123 -6.19 -6.20 -18.20
CA PRO A 1123 -7.30 -5.60 -17.44
C PRO A 1123 -7.58 -4.14 -17.84
N THR A 1124 -6.74 -3.51 -18.68
CA THR A 1124 -6.90 -2.11 -19.08
C THR A 1124 -7.80 -1.90 -20.30
N ASP A 1125 -8.07 -2.94 -21.11
CA ASP A 1125 -9.02 -2.89 -22.24
C ASP A 1125 -9.92 -4.15 -22.33
N PRO A 1126 -10.99 -4.22 -21.53
CA PRO A 1126 -11.98 -5.29 -21.61
C PRO A 1126 -12.87 -5.22 -22.88
N THR A 1127 -12.64 -4.28 -23.81
CA THR A 1127 -13.46 -4.14 -25.03
C THR A 1127 -12.91 -4.90 -26.23
N GLN A 1128 -11.65 -5.36 -26.17
CA GLN A 1128 -11.07 -6.20 -27.21
C GLN A 1128 -11.25 -7.69 -26.91
N LEU A 1129 -12.05 -8.36 -27.75
CA LEU A 1129 -11.95 -9.81 -27.97
C LEU A 1129 -10.66 -10.15 -28.73
N ILE A 1130 -9.51 -9.89 -28.12
CA ILE A 1130 -8.21 -10.39 -28.63
C ILE A 1130 -8.24 -11.92 -28.53
N THR A 1131 -7.59 -12.60 -29.48
CA THR A 1131 -7.14 -13.97 -29.22
C THR A 1131 -6.34 -14.00 -27.91
N PRO A 1132 -6.62 -14.90 -26.96
CA PRO A 1132 -5.96 -14.89 -25.67
C PRO A 1132 -4.44 -14.92 -25.86
N PRO A 1133 -3.66 -14.09 -25.11
CA PRO A 1133 -2.23 -14.01 -25.30
C PRO A 1133 -1.60 -15.41 -25.15
N PRO A 1134 -0.59 -15.74 -25.99
CA PRO A 1134 -0.02 -17.08 -26.03
C PRO A 1134 0.50 -17.48 -24.65
N ALA A 1135 0.12 -18.70 -24.21
CA ALA A 1135 0.41 -19.21 -22.87
C ALA A 1135 1.90 -19.00 -22.51
N PRO A 1136 2.26 -18.57 -21.29
CA PRO A 1136 3.63 -18.20 -20.96
C PRO A 1136 4.69 -19.29 -21.27
N GLY A 1137 4.35 -20.57 -21.19
CA GLY A 1137 5.20 -21.69 -21.63
C GLY A 1137 5.53 -21.76 -23.12
N SER A 1138 4.88 -20.98 -23.98
CA SER A 1138 5.04 -21.00 -25.44
C SER A 1138 5.99 -19.92 -26.00
N VAL A 1139 6.57 -19.08 -25.12
CA VAL A 1139 7.43 -17.94 -25.46
C VAL A 1139 8.67 -17.92 -24.57
N VAL A 1140 9.83 -17.54 -25.13
CA VAL A 1140 11.05 -17.30 -24.35
C VAL A 1140 11.73 -16.00 -24.76
N ARG A 1141 12.16 -15.24 -23.75
CA ARG A 1141 12.76 -13.91 -23.88
C ARG A 1141 14.25 -13.93 -23.55
N LEU A 1142 14.94 -12.97 -24.13
CA LEU A 1142 16.32 -12.61 -23.81
C LEU A 1142 16.43 -11.08 -23.90
N THR A 1143 17.16 -10.48 -22.96
CA THR A 1143 17.25 -9.03 -22.80
C THR A 1143 18.53 -8.52 -23.43
N ASP A 1144 19.68 -9.05 -23.00
CA ASP A 1144 21.00 -8.70 -23.55
C ASP A 1144 21.97 -9.90 -23.49
N LEU A 1145 22.92 -9.93 -24.43
CA LEU A 1145 23.94 -10.96 -24.62
C LEU A 1145 25.27 -10.32 -25.03
N GLN A 1146 26.15 -10.13 -24.05
CA GLN A 1146 27.47 -9.52 -24.22
C GLN A 1146 28.55 -10.61 -24.26
N VAL A 1147 29.61 -10.42 -25.05
CA VAL A 1147 30.66 -11.44 -25.28
C VAL A 1147 32.05 -10.85 -25.11
N PHE A 1148 32.87 -11.44 -24.23
CA PHE A 1148 34.15 -10.85 -23.80
C PHE A 1148 35.34 -11.81 -23.90
N SER A 1149 36.51 -11.21 -24.17
CA SER A 1149 37.82 -11.90 -24.18
C SER A 1149 38.58 -11.77 -22.85
N ALA A 1150 38.21 -10.80 -22.00
CA ALA A 1150 38.81 -10.54 -20.68
C ALA A 1150 37.75 -9.97 -19.71
N ALA A 1151 38.06 -9.95 -18.42
CA ALA A 1151 37.21 -9.34 -17.38
C ALA A 1151 37.49 -7.82 -17.24
N PRO A 1152 36.51 -7.01 -16.80
CA PRO A 1152 36.73 -5.61 -16.42
C PRO A 1152 37.66 -5.50 -15.21
N SER A 1153 38.27 -4.31 -15.04
CA SER A 1153 38.95 -3.94 -13.80
C SER A 1153 38.69 -2.48 -13.45
N ALA A 1154 38.56 -2.17 -12.17
CA ALA A 1154 38.19 -0.84 -11.70
C ALA A 1154 39.13 -0.40 -10.58
N THR A 1155 39.99 0.58 -10.85
CA THR A 1155 41.06 1.04 -9.96
C THR A 1155 40.75 2.43 -9.41
N GLY A 1156 41.23 2.69 -8.20
CA GLY A 1156 41.11 3.97 -7.54
C GLY A 1156 41.96 3.97 -6.27
N THR A 1157 42.51 5.13 -5.93
CA THR A 1157 43.35 5.34 -4.75
C THR A 1157 43.00 6.70 -4.13
N PRO A 1158 42.90 6.79 -2.80
CA PRO A 1158 42.94 8.10 -2.15
C PRO A 1158 44.23 8.82 -2.56
N PRO A 1159 44.19 10.10 -2.94
CA PRO A 1159 45.41 10.85 -3.25
C PRO A 1159 46.33 10.86 -2.03
N ALA A 1160 47.62 10.61 -2.27
CA ALA A 1160 48.61 10.50 -1.20
C ALA A 1160 48.63 11.81 -0.38
N SER A 1161 48.35 11.69 0.92
CA SER A 1161 48.33 12.84 1.83
C SER A 1161 49.71 13.53 1.82
N GLY A 1162 49.72 14.83 1.48
CA GLY A 1162 50.94 15.63 1.32
C GLY A 1162 51.69 15.82 2.64
N GLY A 1163 52.49 14.82 3.03
CA GLY A 1163 53.28 14.85 4.25
C GLY A 1163 54.37 15.91 4.18
N GLY A 1164 54.24 16.95 5.01
CA GLY A 1164 55.33 17.88 5.28
C GLY A 1164 56.54 17.13 5.87
N GLY A 1165 57.74 17.43 5.38
CA GLY A 1165 58.92 16.63 5.68
C GLY A 1165 59.34 16.64 7.14
N GLY A 1166 59.59 15.45 7.69
CA GLY A 1166 60.34 15.23 8.93
C GLY A 1166 61.27 14.03 8.72
N SER A 1167 62.57 14.21 9.00
CA SER A 1167 63.58 13.16 8.81
C SER A 1167 63.84 12.39 10.10
N ASP A 1168 64.09 11.08 9.97
CA ASP A 1168 65.25 10.34 10.54
C ASP A 1168 64.93 8.84 10.77
N GLY A 1169 65.97 8.03 11.01
CA GLY A 1169 65.83 6.79 11.79
C GLY A 1169 65.67 5.45 11.05
N SER A 1170 66.70 4.99 10.34
CA SER A 1170 66.77 3.58 9.89
C SER A 1170 67.12 2.62 11.04
N ALA A 1171 66.57 1.38 11.06
CA ALA A 1171 67.30 0.09 11.21
C ALA A 1171 66.48 -1.10 11.76
N SER A 1172 66.25 -2.09 10.88
CA SER A 1172 66.44 -3.55 11.09
C SER A 1172 66.09 -4.29 12.41
N THR A 1173 65.20 -5.28 12.26
CA THR A 1173 65.31 -6.69 12.73
C THR A 1173 65.50 -7.04 14.22
N GLY A 1174 64.67 -7.97 14.72
CA GLY A 1174 65.00 -8.81 15.89
C GLY A 1174 63.76 -9.39 16.56
N GLY A 1175 63.65 -10.73 16.64
CA GLY A 1175 62.57 -11.42 17.35
C GLY A 1175 63.08 -12.12 18.62
N GLY A 1176 62.21 -12.24 19.63
CA GLY A 1176 62.49 -12.95 20.88
C GLY A 1176 61.30 -12.81 21.83
N GLY A 1177 60.70 -13.91 22.27
CA GLY A 1177 59.39 -13.88 22.92
C GLY A 1177 59.41 -13.78 24.44
N GLY A 1178 58.32 -13.27 25.01
CA GLY A 1178 57.76 -13.79 26.27
C GLY A 1178 57.58 -12.82 27.44
N GLY A 1179 56.32 -12.41 27.68
CA GLY A 1179 55.78 -12.27 29.04
C GLY A 1179 55.37 -10.87 29.52
N GLY A 1180 54.07 -10.70 29.80
CA GLY A 1180 53.58 -9.69 30.77
C GLY A 1180 52.79 -8.51 30.19
N ALA A 1181 51.48 -8.49 30.45
CA ALA A 1181 50.48 -7.44 30.17
C ALA A 1181 50.96 -5.97 30.42
N VAL A 1182 50.39 -4.93 29.79
CA VAL A 1182 48.96 -4.51 29.88
C VAL A 1182 48.46 -3.75 28.64
N GLY A 1183 47.24 -4.13 28.18
CA GLY A 1183 46.15 -3.22 27.76
C GLY A 1183 46.26 -2.40 26.45
N GLY A 1184 45.38 -2.69 25.48
CA GLY A 1184 44.97 -1.71 24.46
C GLY A 1184 44.56 -2.28 23.09
N VAL A 1185 43.34 -1.97 22.64
CA VAL A 1185 42.88 -1.95 21.24
C VAL A 1185 43.05 -3.24 20.40
N THR A 1186 42.13 -4.20 20.53
CA THR A 1186 41.71 -5.07 19.40
C THR A 1186 40.26 -5.54 19.61
N LEU A 1187 39.27 -4.87 19.01
CA LEU A 1187 37.87 -5.30 19.10
C LEU A 1187 37.02 -4.96 17.86
N LEU A 1188 37.60 -5.06 16.66
CA LEU A 1188 36.88 -4.83 15.39
C LEU A 1188 37.04 -5.99 14.39
N SER A 1189 38.24 -6.59 14.32
CA SER A 1189 38.55 -7.67 13.35
C SER A 1189 37.85 -9.02 13.61
N LEU A 1190 37.15 -9.19 14.73
CA LEU A 1190 36.51 -10.46 15.12
C LEU A 1190 35.05 -10.59 14.67
N MET A 1191 34.33 -9.49 14.40
CA MET A 1191 32.95 -9.56 13.89
C MET A 1191 32.89 -10.03 12.43
N LEU A 1192 33.81 -9.57 11.58
CA LEU A 1192 33.88 -9.97 10.16
C LEU A 1192 34.08 -11.48 9.96
N ALA A 1193 34.79 -12.15 10.88
CA ALA A 1193 34.99 -13.60 10.85
C ALA A 1193 33.72 -14.40 11.22
N GLY A 1194 32.73 -13.78 11.86
CA GLY A 1194 31.46 -14.39 12.22
C GLY A 1194 30.53 -14.56 11.01
N LEU A 1195 30.31 -13.49 10.24
CA LEU A 1195 29.40 -13.51 9.08
C LEU A 1195 29.86 -14.50 8.01
N LEU A 1196 31.17 -14.51 7.69
CA LEU A 1196 31.75 -15.39 6.67
C LEU A 1196 31.65 -16.90 7.01
N ARG A 1197 31.38 -17.27 8.27
CA ARG A 1197 31.13 -18.67 8.66
C ARG A 1197 29.67 -19.09 8.56
N ARG A 1198 28.70 -18.17 8.59
CA ARG A 1198 27.28 -18.51 8.41
C ARG A 1198 26.93 -18.83 6.95
N ARG A 1199 27.43 -18.05 5.98
CA ARG A 1199 27.15 -18.31 4.55
C ARG A 1199 27.61 -19.69 4.03
N ARG A 1200 28.59 -20.35 4.67
CA ARG A 1200 29.06 -21.71 4.28
C ARG A 1200 28.39 -22.87 5.03
N ALA A 1201 27.37 -22.61 5.84
CA ALA A 1201 26.59 -23.64 6.53
C ALA A 1201 25.25 -23.97 5.85
N ALA A 1202 24.80 -23.13 4.90
CA ALA A 1202 23.52 -23.28 4.21
C ALA A 1202 23.61 -24.09 2.89
N GLU A 1203 24.81 -24.21 2.29
CA GLU A 1203 25.03 -24.96 1.04
C GLU A 1203 25.28 -26.47 1.25
N ALA A 1204 24.89 -27.02 2.41
CA ALA A 1204 25.26 -28.38 2.82
C ALA A 1204 24.23 -29.06 3.76
N ARG A 1205 22.94 -28.87 3.52
CA ARG A 1205 21.85 -29.68 4.06
C ARG A 1205 20.58 -29.59 3.23
#